data_AF-A0AAE3S9Z2-F1
#
_entry.id   AF-A0AAE3S9Z2-F1
#
_cell.length_a   1.000
_cell.length_b   1.000
_cell.length_c   1.000
_cell.angle_alpha   90.00
_cell.angle_beta   90.00
_cell.angle_gamma   90.00
#
_symmetry.space_group_name_H-M   'P 1'
#
loop_
_entity.id
_entity.type
_entity.pdbx_description
1 polymer ?
#
loop_
_entity_poly.entity_id
_entity_poly.type
_entity_poly.pdbx_seq_one_letter_code
_entity_poly.pdbx_strand_id
1 'polypeptide(L)'
;MSQTSDTMELREEDIAKHYEAATAMVMGFDHTPRIAETKEVAAPEKSSGIGTRRRFRTTTPGLVTRSTARTEGVQLAARIEGADDGDGLTSPTQASVQHGLRRALAIALAVGEQFSDRTGLADLKRANLEGSLAAGKKTEFSELLAAEALAGLYVFGNATSFLLASHAGEETVEVGEVEEVLSDNSTLALHGALWELDQDIGLFADSDARLVPTVLAYAEQLMAKVSARASTAGRLVAFSDASWKVEADDLTIRGFSPARAAKSSTLTMTFKKPNEVVGNHIAKYQAMKLAKMVMAYDFERKLNPFAELGGFIFTFMGDGAPGTGKTTLIQMMAGLISEYCEVADYPFRYQNLSTDNIDSYQGKSGQNAKAFINNVIDPNVIGFGTIDDIDQLAGKRGDRQSSAGQLEITAVLMESFAGANTVVRGNCTFGMFSNYPENVDDALRQRAGARFLVDGPQTRDDYIDILYLLMGKNHDIPVGEHDVFSAQEIKKAVAASFEGHSKPHEPGLMNVFDRVSGDIGELDTIAKLGTYLKGIQEADPRFTGRAIKNITDAVKVRAMDFELPDEWMETPELFLAKDYDTKLNMINDMRQPITVEMVIQEINRYADSEFRYADKSDEVAIAGMVRDFERSEEAKKRYLESKG
;
A
#
# COMPACT_ATOMS: atom_id res chain seq x y z
N MET A 1 -24.62 6.80 7.96
CA MET A 1 -24.78 5.70 8.94
C MET A 1 -25.54 4.54 8.30
N SER A 2 -24.83 3.69 7.54
CA SER A 2 -25.37 2.43 6.99
C SER A 2 -24.90 1.27 7.87
N GLN A 3 -25.82 0.41 8.30
CA GLN A 3 -25.56 -0.72 9.20
C GLN A 3 -24.76 -1.80 8.46
N THR A 4 -23.51 -2.04 8.87
CA THR A 4 -22.75 -3.25 8.50
C THR A 4 -23.42 -4.47 9.12
N SER A 5 -24.14 -5.26 8.32
CA SER A 5 -25.00 -6.35 8.80
C SER A 5 -24.29 -7.53 9.48
N ASP A 6 -22.95 -7.60 9.47
CA ASP A 6 -22.17 -8.73 10.03
C ASP A 6 -21.18 -8.34 11.15
N THR A 7 -21.22 -7.10 11.64
CA THR A 7 -20.37 -6.68 12.78
C THR A 7 -21.14 -6.80 14.09
N MET A 8 -20.70 -7.65 15.00
CA MET A 8 -21.27 -7.69 16.36
C MET A 8 -20.63 -6.63 17.24
N GLU A 9 -21.44 -6.06 18.12
CA GLU A 9 -20.96 -5.28 19.24
C GLU A 9 -20.32 -6.20 20.30
N LEU A 10 -19.09 -5.89 20.69
CA LEU A 10 -18.47 -6.44 21.90
C LEU A 10 -18.75 -5.46 23.05
N ARG A 11 -19.76 -5.78 23.87
CA ARG A 11 -20.28 -4.87 24.88
C ARG A 11 -19.24 -4.64 25.97
N GLU A 12 -19.25 -3.43 26.54
CA GLU A 12 -18.33 -3.08 27.62
C GLU A 12 -18.51 -3.98 28.85
N GLU A 13 -19.74 -4.42 29.13
CA GLU A 13 -20.04 -5.36 30.21
C GLU A 13 -19.33 -6.72 30.03
N ASP A 14 -19.25 -7.21 28.79
CA ASP A 14 -18.59 -8.48 28.46
C ASP A 14 -17.07 -8.37 28.65
N ILE A 15 -16.50 -7.19 28.36
CA ILE A 15 -15.06 -6.95 28.54
C ILE A 15 -14.73 -6.72 30.03
N ALA A 16 -15.54 -5.92 30.73
CA ALA A 16 -15.34 -5.58 32.14
C ALA A 16 -15.36 -6.80 33.06
N LYS A 17 -16.14 -7.84 32.72
CA LYS A 17 -16.15 -9.13 33.43
C LYS A 17 -14.77 -9.78 33.52
N HIS A 18 -13.89 -9.53 32.54
CA HIS A 18 -12.55 -10.12 32.47
C HIS A 18 -11.45 -9.24 33.10
N TYR A 19 -11.79 -8.06 33.65
CA TYR A 19 -10.78 -7.14 34.20
C TYR A 19 -10.03 -7.69 35.40
N GLU A 20 -10.68 -8.48 36.26
CA GLU A 20 -10.01 -9.10 37.41
C GLU A 20 -8.94 -10.10 36.94
N ALA A 21 -9.29 -10.97 36.00
CA ALA A 21 -8.37 -11.95 35.41
C ALA A 21 -7.22 -11.26 34.65
N ALA A 22 -7.53 -10.25 33.83
CA ALA A 22 -6.53 -9.46 33.11
C ALA A 22 -5.58 -8.72 34.07
N THR A 23 -6.10 -8.15 35.17
CA THR A 23 -5.28 -7.49 36.19
C THR A 23 -4.34 -8.50 36.86
N ALA A 24 -4.82 -9.71 37.19
CA ALA A 24 -3.97 -10.76 37.76
C ALA A 24 -2.83 -11.14 36.82
N MET A 25 -3.08 -11.26 35.51
CA MET A 25 -2.06 -11.57 34.51
C MET A 25 -1.00 -10.45 34.37
N VAL A 26 -1.38 -9.18 34.55
CA VAL A 26 -0.42 -8.06 34.50
C VAL A 26 0.36 -7.92 35.82
N MET A 27 -0.28 -8.16 36.96
CA MET A 27 0.34 -8.04 38.29
C MET A 27 1.32 -9.17 38.58
N GLY A 28 0.94 -10.41 38.28
CA GLY A 28 1.90 -11.48 38.18
C GLY A 28 1.33 -12.88 38.21
N PHE A 29 2.06 -13.79 37.56
CA PHE A 29 1.72 -15.20 37.43
C PHE A 29 2.98 -16.05 37.29
N ASP A 30 2.85 -17.35 37.56
CA ASP A 30 3.92 -18.31 37.35
C ASP A 30 3.81 -18.92 35.95
N HIS A 31 4.88 -18.83 35.17
CA HIS A 31 5.02 -19.54 33.89
C HIS A 31 6.40 -20.18 33.79
N THR A 32 6.45 -21.36 33.18
CA THR A 32 7.70 -22.04 32.83
C THR A 32 7.73 -22.18 31.33
N PRO A 33 8.71 -21.54 30.64
CA PRO A 33 8.75 -21.56 29.18
C PRO A 33 8.88 -22.99 28.67
N ARG A 34 8.16 -23.30 27.60
CA ARG A 34 8.13 -24.63 26.98
C ARG A 34 8.87 -24.69 25.65
N ILE A 35 8.97 -23.56 24.97
CA ILE A 35 9.59 -23.43 23.64
C ILE A 35 10.79 -22.50 23.73
N ALA A 36 10.59 -21.30 24.26
CA ALA A 36 11.61 -20.26 24.30
C ALA A 36 12.65 -20.49 25.41
N GLU A 37 13.85 -19.95 25.22
CA GLU A 37 14.88 -19.91 26.26
C GLU A 37 14.85 -18.59 27.02
N THR A 38 15.08 -18.64 28.34
CA THR A 38 15.17 -17.42 29.18
C THR A 38 16.32 -16.55 28.70
N LYS A 39 16.03 -15.30 28.34
CA LYS A 39 17.05 -14.34 27.91
C LYS A 39 17.71 -13.75 29.17
N GLU A 40 19.00 -14.02 29.39
CA GLU A 40 19.70 -13.55 30.59
C GLU A 40 19.85 -12.02 30.59
N VAL A 41 19.09 -11.33 31.44
CA VAL A 41 19.34 -9.94 31.82
C VAL A 41 20.36 -9.94 32.95
N ALA A 42 21.47 -9.21 32.80
CA ALA A 42 22.49 -9.11 33.84
C ALA A 42 21.89 -8.43 35.09
N ALA A 43 21.54 -9.23 36.11
CA ALA A 43 21.03 -8.69 37.35
C ALA A 43 22.12 -7.86 38.05
N PRO A 44 21.84 -6.62 38.49
CA PRO A 44 22.80 -5.86 39.28
C PRO A 44 23.08 -6.62 40.58
N GLU A 45 24.37 -6.80 40.90
CA GLU A 45 24.80 -7.44 42.15
C GLU A 45 24.20 -6.68 43.34
N LYS A 46 23.20 -7.27 44.02
CA LYS A 46 22.56 -6.65 45.19
C LYS A 46 23.50 -6.53 46.40
N SER A 47 24.68 -7.16 46.37
CA SER A 47 25.76 -6.94 47.33
C SER A 47 27.08 -7.55 46.83
N SER A 48 28.11 -6.74 46.64
CA SER A 48 29.47 -7.21 46.34
C SER A 48 30.02 -8.01 47.52
N GLY A 49 30.34 -9.30 47.33
CA GLY A 49 31.12 -10.09 48.31
C GLY A 49 30.46 -11.35 48.90
N ILE A 50 29.25 -11.73 48.50
CA ILE A 50 28.68 -13.05 48.85
C ILE A 50 28.70 -13.93 47.60
N GLY A 51 29.59 -14.94 47.58
CA GLY A 51 29.70 -15.86 46.45
C GLY A 51 28.36 -16.55 46.14
N THR A 52 27.91 -16.45 44.90
CA THR A 52 26.75 -17.16 44.37
C THR A 52 26.95 -18.67 44.59
N ARG A 53 26.11 -19.30 45.43
CA ARG A 53 26.24 -20.73 45.79
C ARG A 53 26.19 -21.60 44.52
N ARG A 54 27.11 -22.57 44.41
CA ARG A 54 27.13 -23.59 43.35
C ARG A 54 25.77 -24.29 43.26
N ARG A 55 25.16 -24.28 42.06
CA ARG A 55 23.92 -25.02 41.73
C ARG A 55 24.14 -26.53 42.00
N PHE A 56 23.29 -27.14 42.83
CA PHE A 56 23.28 -28.61 43.00
C PHE A 56 22.62 -29.25 41.78
N ARG A 57 23.35 -30.13 41.10
CA ARG A 57 22.84 -30.90 39.95
C ARG A 57 22.26 -32.23 40.46
N THR A 58 20.96 -32.44 40.27
CA THR A 58 20.28 -33.71 40.60
C THR A 58 20.73 -34.83 39.67
N THR A 59 21.06 -35.99 40.23
CA THR A 59 21.53 -37.18 39.48
C THR A 59 20.43 -38.23 39.23
N THR A 60 19.18 -37.96 39.61
CA THR A 60 18.06 -38.90 39.45
C THR A 60 17.58 -38.96 37.99
N PRO A 61 17.66 -40.12 37.30
CA PRO A 61 17.15 -40.27 35.94
C PRO A 61 15.66 -39.92 35.85
N GLY A 62 15.27 -39.10 34.87
CA GLY A 62 13.91 -38.56 34.71
C GLY A 62 13.68 -37.16 35.31
N LEU A 63 14.53 -36.72 36.25
CA LEU A 63 14.58 -35.33 36.74
C LEU A 63 15.67 -34.50 36.03
N VAL A 64 16.58 -35.16 35.31
CA VAL A 64 17.69 -34.52 34.55
C VAL A 64 17.19 -33.75 33.32
N THR A 65 16.00 -34.09 32.78
CA THR A 65 15.39 -33.42 31.61
C THR A 65 14.31 -32.41 31.99
N ARG A 66 13.99 -32.25 33.28
CA ARG A 66 13.07 -31.20 33.74
C ARG A 66 13.85 -29.91 33.96
N SER A 67 13.33 -28.80 33.44
CA SER A 67 13.86 -27.47 33.74
C SER A 67 13.94 -27.27 35.26
N THR A 68 15.11 -26.87 35.75
CA THR A 68 15.36 -26.49 37.15
C THR A 68 15.38 -24.96 37.31
N ALA A 69 14.93 -24.20 36.30
CA ALA A 69 14.78 -22.76 36.42
C ALA A 69 13.84 -22.45 37.59
N ARG A 70 14.23 -21.49 38.44
CA ARG A 70 13.34 -21.04 39.52
C ARG A 70 12.08 -20.45 38.89
N THR A 71 10.93 -20.71 39.51
CA THR A 71 9.72 -19.92 39.30
C THR A 71 9.99 -18.52 39.83
N GLU A 72 10.62 -17.67 39.04
CA GLU A 72 10.52 -16.23 39.24
C GLU A 72 9.21 -15.85 38.56
N GLY A 73 8.20 -15.51 39.37
CA GLY A 73 6.90 -15.12 38.85
C GLY A 73 7.07 -13.94 37.89
N VAL A 74 6.41 -13.99 36.75
CA VAL A 74 6.33 -12.85 35.82
C VAL A 74 5.64 -11.72 36.58
N GLN A 75 6.24 -10.52 36.57
CA GLN A 75 5.67 -9.33 37.21
C GLN A 75 5.72 -8.17 36.23
N LEU A 76 4.83 -8.23 35.23
CA LEU A 76 4.85 -7.31 34.10
C LEU A 76 4.66 -5.85 34.53
N ALA A 77 3.77 -5.60 35.50
CA ALA A 77 3.58 -4.26 36.09
C ALA A 77 4.88 -3.71 36.70
N ALA A 78 5.55 -4.51 37.55
CA ALA A 78 6.81 -4.13 38.20
C ALA A 78 7.94 -3.93 37.18
N ARG A 79 7.93 -4.69 36.08
CA ARG A 79 8.91 -4.54 35.01
C ARG A 79 8.69 -3.26 34.20
N ILE A 80 7.44 -2.92 33.91
CA ILE A 80 7.09 -1.66 33.23
C ILE A 80 7.49 -0.46 34.10
N GLU A 81 7.22 -0.53 35.42
CA GLU A 81 7.64 0.51 36.38
C GLU A 81 9.16 0.61 36.55
N GLY A 82 9.90 -0.44 36.22
CA GLY A 82 11.36 -0.48 36.29
C GLY A 82 12.07 -0.15 34.97
N ALA A 83 11.34 0.35 33.96
CA ALA A 83 11.89 0.68 32.64
C ALA A 83 12.57 2.07 32.59
N ASP A 84 12.58 2.82 33.70
CA ASP A 84 13.29 4.09 33.86
C ASP A 84 14.27 4.09 35.05
N ASP A 85 15.14 5.09 35.11
CA ASP A 85 16.18 5.24 36.14
C ASP A 85 15.68 5.86 37.47
N GLY A 86 14.36 5.82 37.75
CA GLY A 86 13.87 5.88 39.13
C GLY A 86 13.35 7.22 39.66
N ASP A 87 12.15 7.63 39.23
CA ASP A 87 11.38 8.66 39.97
C ASP A 87 10.48 8.05 41.09
N GLY A 88 10.55 6.73 41.32
CA GLY A 88 9.77 6.04 42.37
C GLY A 88 8.24 6.10 42.21
N LEU A 89 7.75 6.75 41.15
CA LEU A 89 6.35 6.88 40.76
C LEU A 89 6.20 6.45 39.29
N THR A 90 5.08 5.80 38.97
CA THR A 90 4.76 5.36 37.61
C THR A 90 4.59 6.56 36.68
N SER A 91 5.28 6.54 35.54
CA SER A 91 5.15 7.59 34.52
C SER A 91 3.80 7.52 33.77
N PRO A 92 3.36 8.61 33.11
CA PRO A 92 2.16 8.57 32.28
C PRO A 92 2.23 7.52 31.16
N THR A 93 3.41 7.32 30.58
CA THR A 93 3.66 6.33 29.52
C THR A 93 3.54 4.91 30.08
N GLN A 94 4.19 4.64 31.22
CA GLN A 94 4.12 3.36 31.92
C GLN A 94 2.68 3.02 32.32
N ALA A 95 1.93 3.97 32.88
CA ALA A 95 0.53 3.80 33.22
C ALA A 95 -0.33 3.50 31.98
N SER A 96 -0.07 4.20 30.86
CA SER A 96 -0.77 3.97 29.59
C SER A 96 -0.52 2.56 29.06
N VAL A 97 0.72 2.06 29.14
CA VAL A 97 1.07 0.68 28.77
C VAL A 97 0.40 -0.34 29.68
N GLN A 98 0.43 -0.16 31.00
CA GLN A 98 -0.24 -1.06 31.95
C GLN A 98 -1.76 -1.12 31.69
N HIS A 99 -2.41 0.03 31.51
CA HIS A 99 -3.83 0.10 31.21
C HIS A 99 -4.17 -0.50 29.83
N GLY A 100 -3.36 -0.22 28.81
CA GLY A 100 -3.50 -0.74 27.46
C GLY A 100 -3.39 -2.26 27.42
N LEU A 101 -2.38 -2.84 28.08
CA LEU A 101 -2.21 -4.29 28.19
C LEU A 101 -3.35 -4.96 28.94
N ARG A 102 -3.79 -4.38 30.07
CA ARG A 102 -4.95 -4.89 30.82
C ARG A 102 -6.21 -4.89 29.96
N ARG A 103 -6.46 -3.79 29.23
CA ARG A 103 -7.62 -3.65 28.34
C ARG A 103 -7.55 -4.64 27.18
N ALA A 104 -6.41 -4.78 26.53
CA ALA A 104 -6.18 -5.73 25.45
C ALA A 104 -6.39 -7.18 25.88
N LEU A 105 -5.90 -7.56 27.07
CA LEU A 105 -6.13 -8.89 27.66
C LEU A 105 -7.62 -9.14 27.92
N ALA A 106 -8.33 -8.16 28.47
CA ALA A 106 -9.76 -8.28 28.72
C ALA A 106 -10.56 -8.44 27.41
N ILE A 107 -10.20 -7.70 26.37
CA ILE A 107 -10.81 -7.82 25.03
C ILE A 107 -10.54 -9.22 24.46
N ALA A 108 -9.29 -9.71 24.55
CA ALA A 108 -8.93 -11.04 24.08
C ALA A 108 -9.71 -12.16 24.78
N LEU A 109 -9.89 -12.06 26.10
CA LEU A 109 -10.68 -13.00 26.88
C LEU A 109 -12.17 -12.95 26.51
N ALA A 110 -12.73 -11.75 26.30
CA ALA A 110 -14.12 -11.58 25.90
C ALA A 110 -14.39 -12.16 24.49
N VAL A 111 -13.50 -11.93 23.53
CA VAL A 111 -13.60 -12.54 22.20
C VAL A 111 -13.42 -14.06 22.26
N GLY A 112 -12.51 -14.56 23.11
CA GLY A 112 -12.33 -15.99 23.35
C GLY A 112 -13.58 -16.67 23.95
N GLU A 113 -14.29 -15.99 24.86
CA GLU A 113 -15.57 -16.43 25.40
C GLU A 113 -16.64 -16.51 24.30
N GLN A 114 -16.82 -15.45 23.50
CA GLN A 114 -17.79 -15.45 22.40
C GLN A 114 -17.45 -16.50 21.31
N PHE A 115 -16.16 -16.71 21.02
CA PHE A 115 -15.72 -17.79 20.14
C PHE A 115 -16.07 -19.17 20.73
N SER A 116 -15.85 -19.36 22.04
CA SER A 116 -16.16 -20.61 22.72
C SER A 116 -17.64 -20.93 22.68
N ASP A 117 -18.50 -19.92 22.85
CA ASP A 117 -19.96 -20.08 22.79
C ASP A 117 -20.44 -20.46 21.39
N ARG A 118 -19.93 -19.79 20.34
CA ARG A 118 -20.31 -20.05 18.95
C ARG A 118 -19.91 -21.42 18.44
N THR A 119 -18.78 -21.91 18.90
CA THR A 119 -18.22 -23.19 18.45
C THR A 119 -18.67 -24.37 19.30
N GLY A 120 -19.41 -24.13 20.39
CA GLY A 120 -19.80 -25.16 21.37
C GLY A 120 -18.66 -25.61 22.28
N LEU A 121 -17.48 -24.97 22.21
CA LEU A 121 -16.34 -25.25 23.08
C LEU A 121 -16.66 -24.97 24.55
N ALA A 122 -17.51 -23.99 24.85
CA ALA A 122 -17.94 -23.69 26.22
C ALA A 122 -18.56 -24.91 26.93
N ASP A 123 -19.41 -25.65 26.22
CA ASP A 123 -20.03 -26.88 26.74
C ASP A 123 -19.02 -28.01 26.89
N LEU A 124 -18.06 -28.12 25.97
CA LEU A 124 -16.98 -29.11 26.05
C LEU A 124 -16.04 -28.84 27.23
N LYS A 125 -15.71 -27.56 27.51
CA LYS A 125 -14.94 -27.16 28.70
C LYS A 125 -15.67 -27.56 29.99
N ARG A 126 -16.99 -27.33 30.07
CA ARG A 126 -17.81 -27.73 31.22
C ARG A 126 -17.83 -29.25 31.40
N ALA A 127 -18.07 -30.00 30.33
CA ALA A 127 -18.06 -31.46 30.37
C ALA A 127 -16.68 -32.03 30.76
N ASN A 128 -15.59 -31.40 30.33
CA ASN A 128 -14.24 -31.79 30.73
C ASN A 128 -13.97 -31.55 32.22
N LEU A 129 -14.42 -30.40 32.76
CA LEU A 129 -14.31 -30.09 34.18
C LEU A 129 -15.11 -31.07 35.07
N GLU A 130 -16.28 -31.51 34.59
CA GLU A 130 -17.12 -32.50 35.26
C GLU A 130 -16.65 -33.95 35.07
N GLY A 131 -15.62 -34.18 34.26
CA GLY A 131 -15.14 -35.53 33.91
C GLY A 131 -16.09 -36.32 33.00
N SER A 132 -17.08 -35.66 32.40
CA SER A 132 -18.13 -36.26 31.55
C SER A 132 -17.85 -36.15 30.04
N LEU A 133 -16.69 -35.61 29.64
CA LEU A 133 -16.31 -35.46 28.23
C LEU A 133 -16.24 -36.82 27.51
N ALA A 134 -17.12 -36.99 26.51
CA ALA A 134 -17.18 -38.20 25.70
C ALA A 134 -15.86 -38.47 24.97
N ALA A 135 -15.41 -39.74 24.95
CA ALA A 135 -14.13 -40.13 24.34
C ALA A 135 -14.01 -39.73 22.86
N GLY A 136 -15.11 -39.76 22.10
CA GLY A 136 -15.14 -39.35 20.69
C GLY A 136 -15.02 -37.85 20.45
N LYS A 137 -15.14 -37.00 21.48
CA LYS A 137 -15.04 -35.53 21.38
C LYS A 137 -13.69 -34.96 21.80
N LYS A 138 -12.74 -35.81 22.22
CA LYS A 138 -11.42 -35.34 22.72
C LYS A 138 -10.59 -34.62 21.66
N THR A 139 -10.60 -35.11 20.41
CA THR A 139 -9.88 -34.47 19.30
C THR A 139 -10.48 -33.12 18.96
N GLU A 140 -11.81 -33.06 18.81
CA GLU A 140 -12.54 -31.81 18.57
C GLU A 140 -12.29 -30.78 19.68
N PHE A 141 -12.33 -31.22 20.95
CA PHE A 141 -12.03 -30.38 22.10
C PHE A 141 -10.61 -29.79 22.03
N SER A 142 -9.60 -30.62 21.70
CA SER A 142 -8.22 -30.15 21.58
C SER A 142 -8.02 -29.18 20.40
N GLU A 143 -8.66 -29.43 19.25
CA GLU A 143 -8.59 -28.53 18.09
C GLU A 143 -9.25 -27.18 18.40
N LEU A 144 -10.40 -27.19 19.08
CA LEU A 144 -11.12 -25.97 19.46
C LEU A 144 -10.37 -25.16 20.53
N LEU A 145 -9.72 -25.81 21.50
CA LEU A 145 -8.83 -25.14 22.46
C LEU A 145 -7.66 -24.45 21.76
N ALA A 146 -7.06 -25.11 20.76
CA ALA A 146 -5.98 -24.53 19.97
C ALA A 146 -6.46 -23.35 19.11
N ALA A 147 -7.64 -23.46 18.50
CA ALA A 147 -8.25 -22.39 17.73
C ALA A 147 -8.56 -21.15 18.61
N GLU A 148 -9.13 -21.36 19.80
CA GLU A 148 -9.38 -20.30 20.77
C GLU A 148 -8.08 -19.64 21.25
N ALA A 149 -7.03 -20.43 21.51
CA ALA A 149 -5.73 -19.92 21.91
C ALA A 149 -5.12 -19.01 20.83
N LEU A 150 -5.16 -19.42 19.56
CA LEU A 150 -4.67 -18.61 18.45
C LEU A 150 -5.50 -17.33 18.25
N ALA A 151 -6.83 -17.44 18.34
CA ALA A 151 -7.71 -16.28 18.27
C ALA A 151 -7.41 -15.28 19.41
N GLY A 152 -7.33 -15.76 20.65
CA GLY A 152 -7.03 -14.93 21.82
C GLY A 152 -5.68 -14.24 21.74
N LEU A 153 -4.63 -14.96 21.31
CA LEU A 153 -3.30 -14.37 21.11
C LEU A 153 -3.30 -13.29 20.03
N TYR A 154 -3.97 -13.53 18.91
CA TYR A 154 -4.07 -12.55 17.83
C TYR A 154 -4.80 -11.30 18.29
N VAL A 155 -5.94 -11.46 18.97
CA VAL A 155 -6.73 -10.35 19.51
C VAL A 155 -5.92 -9.55 20.53
N PHE A 156 -5.17 -10.22 21.41
CA PHE A 156 -4.31 -9.55 22.38
C PHE A 156 -3.24 -8.69 21.67
N GLY A 157 -2.50 -9.24 20.70
CA GLY A 157 -1.51 -8.48 19.95
C GLY A 157 -2.14 -7.32 19.17
N ASN A 158 -3.28 -7.57 18.54
CA ASN A 158 -4.01 -6.58 17.74
C ASN A 158 -4.53 -5.41 18.60
N ALA A 159 -5.24 -5.72 19.69
CA ALA A 159 -5.75 -4.71 20.61
C ALA A 159 -4.61 -3.93 21.30
N THR A 160 -3.52 -4.60 21.67
CA THR A 160 -2.33 -3.94 22.25
C THR A 160 -1.72 -2.95 21.24
N SER A 161 -1.52 -3.40 20.00
CA SER A 161 -0.99 -2.55 18.93
C SER A 161 -1.89 -1.34 18.67
N PHE A 162 -3.20 -1.55 18.60
CA PHE A 162 -4.18 -0.50 18.35
C PHE A 162 -4.25 0.53 19.49
N LEU A 163 -4.37 0.08 20.75
CA LEU A 163 -4.56 0.96 21.91
C LEU A 163 -3.32 1.81 22.22
N LEU A 164 -2.12 1.27 21.93
CA LEU A 164 -0.86 1.98 22.18
C LEU A 164 -0.36 2.78 20.98
N ALA A 165 -1.00 2.69 19.81
CA ALA A 165 -0.55 3.34 18.57
C ALA A 165 -0.41 4.87 18.67
N SER A 166 -1.26 5.53 19.46
CA SER A 166 -1.21 6.99 19.70
C SER A 166 -0.10 7.42 20.65
N HIS A 167 0.48 6.48 21.40
CA HIS A 167 1.56 6.71 22.35
C HIS A 167 2.95 6.39 21.75
N ALA A 168 3.00 5.96 20.48
CA ALA A 168 4.23 5.68 19.78
C ALA A 168 5.01 6.97 19.49
N GLY A 169 6.26 7.04 19.99
CA GLY A 169 7.21 8.10 19.66
C GLY A 169 7.94 7.89 18.33
N GLU A 170 8.99 8.67 18.09
CA GLU A 170 9.84 8.54 16.89
C GLU A 170 10.85 7.39 17.00
N GLU A 171 11.15 6.93 18.21
CA GLU A 171 12.08 5.82 18.43
C GLU A 171 11.50 4.49 17.95
N THR A 172 12.37 3.65 17.42
CA THR A 172 12.04 2.31 16.95
C THR A 172 12.86 1.28 17.71
N VAL A 173 12.22 0.16 18.03
CA VAL A 173 12.85 -0.97 18.70
C VAL A 173 12.57 -2.22 17.88
N GLU A 174 13.61 -3.00 17.63
CA GLU A 174 13.50 -4.31 17.00
C GLU A 174 13.48 -5.39 18.07
N VAL A 175 12.34 -6.07 18.19
CA VAL A 175 12.22 -7.30 18.96
C VAL A 175 12.39 -8.46 17.98
N GLY A 176 13.14 -9.50 18.39
CA GLY A 176 13.33 -10.71 17.59
C GLY A 176 12.02 -11.48 17.35
N GLU A 177 12.12 -12.65 16.70
CA GLU A 177 10.94 -13.50 16.49
C GLU A 177 10.36 -13.97 17.82
N VAL A 178 9.02 -13.95 17.94
CA VAL A 178 8.31 -14.46 19.13
C VAL A 178 8.29 -15.98 19.11
N GLU A 179 8.81 -16.60 20.17
CA GLU A 179 9.04 -18.04 20.26
C GLU A 179 7.98 -18.78 21.11
N GLU A 180 7.60 -18.23 22.28
CA GLU A 180 6.75 -18.84 23.31
C GLU A 180 5.25 -18.74 22.98
N VAL A 181 4.89 -19.01 21.72
CA VAL A 181 3.49 -19.14 21.30
C VAL A 181 3.00 -20.55 21.64
N LEU A 182 2.08 -20.67 22.59
CA LEU A 182 1.46 -21.94 22.98
C LEU A 182 0.04 -22.07 22.42
N SER A 183 -0.47 -23.30 22.29
CA SER A 183 -1.80 -23.57 21.71
C SER A 183 -2.61 -24.61 22.49
N ASP A 184 -2.16 -25.02 23.67
CA ASP A 184 -2.85 -26.01 24.50
C ASP A 184 -4.19 -25.51 25.02
N ASN A 185 -4.26 -24.25 25.44
CA ASN A 185 -5.46 -23.53 25.88
C ASN A 185 -5.18 -22.02 25.92
N SER A 186 -6.24 -21.21 25.92
CA SER A 186 -6.16 -19.75 25.84
C SER A 186 -5.39 -19.10 27.00
N THR A 187 -5.62 -19.53 28.25
CA THR A 187 -4.92 -18.99 29.42
C THR A 187 -3.41 -19.24 29.37
N LEU A 188 -3.00 -20.47 29.08
CA LEU A 188 -1.58 -20.82 28.98
C LEU A 188 -0.90 -20.13 27.80
N ALA A 189 -1.61 -19.96 26.68
CA ALA A 189 -1.13 -19.20 25.54
C ALA A 189 -0.82 -17.75 25.92
N LEU A 190 -1.77 -17.07 26.60
CA LEU A 190 -1.56 -15.69 27.08
C LEU A 190 -0.42 -15.62 28.10
N HIS A 191 -0.29 -16.58 29.01
CA HIS A 191 0.83 -16.62 29.96
C HIS A 191 2.19 -16.75 29.25
N GLY A 192 2.28 -17.58 28.21
CA GLY A 192 3.50 -17.72 27.40
C GLY A 192 3.87 -16.42 26.68
N ALA A 193 2.89 -15.77 26.05
CA ALA A 193 3.09 -14.49 25.38
C ALA A 193 3.51 -13.39 26.36
N LEU A 194 2.82 -13.26 27.50
CA LEU A 194 3.15 -12.25 28.51
C LEU A 194 4.51 -12.52 29.18
N TRP A 195 4.91 -13.78 29.34
CA TRP A 195 6.26 -14.13 29.82
C TRP A 195 7.33 -13.65 28.85
N GLU A 196 7.14 -13.82 27.54
CA GLU A 196 8.12 -13.38 26.56
C GLU A 196 8.15 -11.85 26.43
N LEU A 197 6.99 -11.19 26.48
CA LEU A 197 6.89 -9.73 26.55
C LEU A 197 7.64 -9.17 27.77
N ASP A 198 7.54 -9.83 28.94
CA ASP A 198 8.31 -9.48 30.13
C ASP A 198 9.83 -9.53 29.86
N GLN A 199 10.31 -10.56 29.16
CA GLN A 199 11.73 -10.63 28.80
C GLN A 199 12.14 -9.51 27.83
N ASP A 200 11.32 -9.23 26.82
CA ASP A 200 11.63 -8.22 25.80
C ASP A 200 11.60 -6.79 26.37
N ILE A 201 10.66 -6.47 27.25
CA ILE A 201 10.68 -5.19 28.00
C ILE A 201 11.97 -5.12 28.81
N GLY A 202 12.36 -6.19 29.49
CA GLY A 202 13.59 -6.23 30.29
C GLY A 202 14.89 -6.03 29.50
N LEU A 203 14.88 -6.34 28.20
CA LEU A 203 16.07 -6.23 27.33
C LEU A 203 16.12 -4.93 26.56
N PHE A 204 14.96 -4.42 26.11
CA PHE A 204 14.91 -3.36 25.12
C PHE A 204 14.28 -2.06 25.64
N ALA A 205 13.50 -2.10 26.73
CA ALA A 205 12.91 -0.90 27.35
C ALA A 205 13.82 -0.36 28.46
N ASP A 206 14.99 0.15 28.06
CA ASP A 206 15.95 0.83 28.95
C ASP A 206 15.58 2.30 29.24
N SER A 207 14.48 2.78 28.64
CA SER A 207 13.92 4.11 28.87
C SER A 207 12.44 4.14 28.53
N ASP A 208 11.73 5.12 29.10
CA ASP A 208 10.31 5.38 28.82
C ASP A 208 10.01 5.62 27.32
N ALA A 209 10.97 6.20 26.57
CA ALA A 209 10.83 6.43 25.14
C ALA A 209 10.80 5.12 24.33
N ARG A 210 11.50 4.08 24.81
CA ARG A 210 11.60 2.77 24.15
C ARG A 210 10.55 1.78 24.61
N LEU A 211 9.92 2.00 25.75
CA LEU A 211 8.90 1.10 26.29
C LEU A 211 7.74 0.83 25.30
N VAL A 212 7.11 1.89 24.78
CA VAL A 212 5.99 1.75 23.82
C VAL A 212 6.46 1.10 22.51
N PRO A 213 7.55 1.55 21.86
CA PRO A 213 8.13 0.86 20.71
C PRO A 213 8.40 -0.63 20.94
N THR A 214 8.96 -1.04 22.09
CA THR A 214 9.21 -2.46 22.41
C THR A 214 7.90 -3.26 22.45
N VAL A 215 6.88 -2.75 23.13
CA VAL A 215 5.58 -3.44 23.26
C VAL A 215 4.88 -3.54 21.89
N LEU A 216 4.94 -2.48 21.08
CA LEU A 216 4.36 -2.46 19.73
C LEU A 216 5.08 -3.44 18.79
N ALA A 217 6.42 -3.46 18.81
CA ALA A 217 7.23 -4.38 18.02
C ALA A 217 6.94 -5.85 18.41
N TYR A 218 6.88 -6.14 19.72
CA TYR A 218 6.47 -7.45 20.20
C TYR A 218 5.07 -7.84 19.72
N ALA A 219 4.09 -6.94 19.82
CA ALA A 219 2.72 -7.20 19.40
C ALA A 219 2.61 -7.52 17.90
N GLU A 220 3.39 -6.81 17.07
CA GLU A 220 3.50 -7.09 15.63
C GLU A 220 4.07 -8.48 15.35
N GLN A 221 5.19 -8.83 16.00
CA GLN A 221 5.82 -10.15 15.84
C GLN A 221 4.90 -11.29 16.34
N LEU A 222 4.20 -11.09 17.45
CA LEU A 222 3.22 -12.05 17.97
C LEU A 222 2.10 -12.27 16.95
N MET A 223 1.51 -11.20 16.40
CA MET A 223 0.46 -11.29 15.38
C MET A 223 0.95 -12.01 14.11
N ALA A 224 2.17 -11.72 13.65
CA ALA A 224 2.76 -12.39 12.49
C ALA A 224 2.94 -13.89 12.73
N LYS A 225 3.51 -14.28 13.88
CA LYS A 225 3.72 -15.67 14.27
C LYS A 225 2.40 -16.44 14.42
N VAL A 226 1.41 -15.83 15.06
CA VAL A 226 0.08 -16.42 15.25
C VAL A 226 -0.65 -16.59 13.91
N SER A 227 -0.58 -15.59 13.01
CA SER A 227 -1.17 -15.69 11.67
C SER A 227 -0.54 -16.81 10.85
N ALA A 228 0.78 -16.96 10.94
CA ALA A 228 1.49 -18.06 10.28
C ALA A 228 0.99 -19.43 10.79
N ARG A 229 0.80 -19.59 12.11
CA ARG A 229 0.23 -20.82 12.69
C ARG A 229 -1.24 -21.03 12.33
N ALA A 230 -2.04 -19.96 12.32
CA ALA A 230 -3.45 -19.99 11.98
C ALA A 230 -3.68 -20.48 10.54
N SER A 231 -2.76 -20.20 9.61
CA SER A 231 -2.88 -20.63 8.20
C SER A 231 -2.96 -22.15 8.01
N THR A 232 -2.47 -22.94 8.97
CA THR A 232 -2.48 -24.41 8.91
C THR A 232 -3.37 -25.06 9.98
N ALA A 233 -3.98 -24.26 10.87
CA ALA A 233 -4.82 -24.73 11.95
C ALA A 233 -6.30 -24.89 11.51
N GLY A 234 -6.96 -25.94 12.01
CA GLY A 234 -8.39 -26.16 11.79
C GLY A 234 -9.28 -25.32 12.72
N ARG A 235 -10.60 -25.36 12.47
CA ARG A 235 -11.65 -24.80 13.36
C ARG A 235 -11.62 -23.27 13.59
N LEU A 236 -10.93 -22.52 12.73
CA LEU A 236 -10.81 -21.06 12.86
C LEU A 236 -11.88 -20.25 12.11
N VAL A 237 -12.71 -20.88 11.28
CA VAL A 237 -13.72 -20.20 10.43
C VAL A 237 -14.62 -19.26 11.25
N ALA A 238 -15.07 -19.69 12.42
CA ALA A 238 -15.93 -18.89 13.30
C ALA A 238 -15.26 -17.62 13.85
N PHE A 239 -13.93 -17.54 13.82
CA PHE A 239 -13.16 -16.34 14.16
C PHE A 239 -12.76 -15.55 12.91
N SER A 240 -12.27 -16.22 11.86
CA SER A 240 -11.80 -15.59 10.63
C SER A 240 -12.89 -14.78 9.92
N ASP A 241 -14.13 -15.26 9.94
CA ASP A 241 -15.26 -14.63 9.24
C ASP A 241 -16.03 -13.65 10.15
N ALA A 242 -15.68 -13.56 11.42
CA ALA A 242 -16.38 -12.73 12.39
C ALA A 242 -15.74 -11.35 12.54
N SER A 243 -16.60 -10.34 12.79
CA SER A 243 -16.23 -8.95 13.03
C SER A 243 -16.80 -8.50 14.38
N TRP A 244 -15.94 -8.09 15.31
CA TRP A 244 -16.32 -7.50 16.59
C TRP A 244 -15.96 -6.03 16.63
N LYS A 245 -16.89 -5.18 17.08
CA LYS A 245 -16.63 -3.76 17.32
C LYS A 245 -16.71 -3.44 18.80
N VAL A 246 -15.65 -2.82 19.32
CA VAL A 246 -15.57 -2.26 20.67
C VAL A 246 -15.80 -0.75 20.54
N GLU A 247 -17.04 -0.31 20.75
CA GLU A 247 -17.43 1.10 20.54
C GLU A 247 -16.63 2.07 21.41
N ALA A 248 -16.29 1.68 22.65
CA ALA A 248 -15.55 2.53 23.58
C ALA A 248 -14.14 2.90 23.10
N ASP A 249 -13.52 2.03 22.30
CA ASP A 249 -12.14 2.17 21.83
C ASP A 249 -12.07 2.48 20.32
N ASP A 250 -13.22 2.56 19.62
CA ASP A 250 -13.33 2.55 18.15
C ASP A 250 -12.52 1.42 17.48
N LEU A 251 -12.36 0.31 18.21
CA LEU A 251 -11.58 -0.85 17.77
C LEU A 251 -12.50 -1.84 17.05
N THR A 252 -12.13 -2.22 15.83
CA THR A 252 -12.80 -3.32 15.10
C THR A 252 -11.85 -4.50 14.89
N ILE A 253 -12.20 -5.65 15.44
CA ILE A 253 -11.46 -6.92 15.29
C ILE A 253 -12.11 -7.72 14.16
N ARG A 254 -11.35 -8.03 13.11
CA ARG A 254 -11.81 -8.82 11.95
C ARG A 254 -10.89 -10.00 11.70
N GLY A 255 -11.21 -11.16 12.29
CA GLY A 255 -10.40 -12.36 12.20
C GLY A 255 -8.90 -12.09 12.42
N PHE A 256 -8.06 -12.66 11.55
CA PHE A 256 -6.59 -12.47 11.54
C PHE A 256 -6.15 -11.25 10.71
N SER A 257 -6.92 -10.16 10.72
CA SER A 257 -6.55 -8.89 10.08
C SER A 257 -6.19 -7.84 11.15
N PRO A 258 -5.06 -7.12 11.00
CA PRO A 258 -4.67 -6.09 11.96
C PRO A 258 -5.71 -4.97 11.98
N ALA A 259 -6.20 -4.64 13.17
CA ALA A 259 -6.99 -3.44 13.39
C ALA A 259 -6.03 -2.27 13.33
N ARG A 260 -6.37 -1.27 12.53
CA ARG A 260 -5.60 -0.04 12.46
C ARG A 260 -6.44 1.02 13.12
N ALA A 261 -5.89 1.65 14.15
CA ALA A 261 -6.39 2.97 14.53
C ALA A 261 -6.38 3.78 13.25
N ALA A 262 -7.43 4.56 13.01
CA ALA A 262 -7.33 5.62 12.04
C ALA A 262 -6.24 6.58 12.53
N LYS A 263 -4.96 6.25 12.32
CA LYS A 263 -4.10 7.18 11.63
C LYS A 263 -4.77 7.37 10.28
N SER A 264 -5.82 8.19 10.29
CA SER A 264 -5.88 9.29 9.36
C SER A 264 -4.46 9.82 9.37
N SER A 265 -3.64 9.36 8.42
CA SER A 265 -2.64 10.25 7.86
C SER A 265 -3.51 11.39 7.34
N THR A 266 -3.85 12.32 8.22
CA THR A 266 -4.60 13.52 7.88
C THR A 266 -3.78 14.06 6.74
N LEU A 267 -4.38 14.07 5.56
CA LEU A 267 -3.62 14.25 4.34
C LEU A 267 -2.90 15.59 4.45
N THR A 268 -1.61 15.59 4.81
CA THR A 268 -0.79 16.79 5.01
C THR A 268 -0.29 17.28 3.66
N MET A 269 -1.14 17.18 2.64
CA MET A 269 -0.88 17.64 1.30
C MET A 269 -1.81 18.79 0.99
N THR A 270 -1.23 19.92 0.60
CA THR A 270 -2.01 21.06 0.10
C THR A 270 -2.63 20.69 -1.24
N PHE A 271 -3.95 20.59 -1.29
CA PHE A 271 -4.68 20.37 -2.53
C PHE A 271 -4.59 21.56 -3.47
N LYS A 272 -4.68 21.28 -4.76
CA LYS A 272 -4.65 22.28 -5.84
C LYS A 272 -5.88 22.15 -6.72
N LYS A 273 -6.45 23.27 -7.14
CA LYS A 273 -7.56 23.26 -8.10
C LYS A 273 -7.04 23.15 -9.54
N PRO A 274 -7.86 22.69 -10.51
CA PRO A 274 -7.44 22.58 -11.91
C PRO A 274 -6.90 23.86 -12.55
N ASN A 275 -7.40 25.02 -12.11
CA ASN A 275 -6.93 26.33 -12.55
C ASN A 275 -5.58 26.74 -11.94
N GLU A 276 -5.19 26.13 -10.81
CA GLU A 276 -3.89 26.37 -10.17
C GLU A 276 -2.74 25.57 -10.82
N VAL A 277 -3.06 24.59 -11.67
CA VAL A 277 -2.09 23.86 -12.47
C VAL A 277 -1.97 24.54 -13.84
N VAL A 278 -0.97 25.38 -14.03
CA VAL A 278 -0.81 26.16 -15.27
C VAL A 278 -0.16 25.32 -16.37
N GLY A 279 -0.60 25.49 -17.62
CA GLY A 279 -0.23 24.63 -18.75
C GLY A 279 -0.78 23.20 -18.63
N ASN A 280 -0.02 22.22 -19.13
CA ASN A 280 -0.31 20.78 -18.99
C ASN A 280 -1.74 20.34 -19.37
N HIS A 281 -2.38 20.99 -20.35
CA HIS A 281 -3.82 20.84 -20.63
C HIS A 281 -4.27 19.38 -20.81
N ILE A 282 -3.48 18.57 -21.53
CA ILE A 282 -3.78 17.16 -21.78
C ILE A 282 -3.70 16.34 -20.49
N ALA A 283 -2.61 16.48 -19.72
CA ALA A 283 -2.44 15.76 -18.47
C ALA A 283 -3.50 16.14 -17.43
N LYS A 284 -3.88 17.42 -17.36
CA LYS A 284 -4.99 17.88 -16.50
C LYS A 284 -6.31 17.24 -16.88
N TYR A 285 -6.64 17.27 -18.16
CA TYR A 285 -7.87 16.65 -18.69
C TYR A 285 -7.95 15.16 -18.34
N GLN A 286 -6.85 14.42 -18.59
CA GLN A 286 -6.78 12.99 -18.29
C GLN A 286 -6.87 12.70 -16.79
N ALA A 287 -6.21 13.51 -15.94
CA ALA A 287 -6.26 13.37 -14.49
C ALA A 287 -7.67 13.66 -13.93
N MET A 288 -8.34 14.71 -14.40
CA MET A 288 -9.72 15.04 -14.01
C MET A 288 -10.69 13.92 -14.38
N LYS A 289 -10.56 13.39 -15.60
CA LYS A 289 -11.38 12.28 -16.08
C LYS A 289 -11.15 11.01 -15.26
N LEU A 290 -9.90 10.68 -14.97
CA LEU A 290 -9.57 9.52 -14.16
C LEU A 290 -10.09 9.66 -12.72
N ALA A 291 -10.01 10.85 -12.12
CA ALA A 291 -10.60 11.12 -10.81
C ALA A 291 -12.10 10.79 -10.78
N LYS A 292 -12.85 11.20 -11.80
CA LYS A 292 -14.27 10.88 -11.96
C LYS A 292 -14.53 9.39 -12.22
N MET A 293 -13.69 8.71 -13.02
CA MET A 293 -13.84 7.28 -13.32
C MET A 293 -13.74 6.40 -12.08
N VAL A 294 -12.82 6.72 -11.16
CA VAL A 294 -12.61 5.95 -9.93
C VAL A 294 -13.86 5.98 -9.04
N MET A 295 -14.60 7.10 -9.04
CA MET A 295 -15.83 7.27 -8.26
C MET A 295 -17.00 6.39 -8.73
N ALA A 296 -16.94 5.84 -9.94
CA ALA A 296 -17.97 4.91 -10.44
C ALA A 296 -17.90 3.51 -9.79
N TYR A 297 -16.93 3.26 -8.92
CA TYR A 297 -16.78 2.00 -8.20
C TYR A 297 -18.00 1.68 -7.33
N ASP A 298 -18.36 0.41 -7.30
CA ASP A 298 -19.46 -0.12 -6.51
C ASP A 298 -18.91 -0.98 -5.37
N PHE A 299 -19.11 -0.53 -4.12
CA PHE A 299 -18.56 -1.20 -2.93
C PHE A 299 -19.25 -2.53 -2.61
N GLU A 300 -20.52 -2.72 -3.03
CA GLU A 300 -21.26 -3.96 -2.80
C GLU A 300 -20.78 -5.04 -3.76
N ARG A 301 -20.78 -4.75 -5.07
CA ARG A 301 -20.34 -5.71 -6.10
C ARG A 301 -18.82 -5.82 -6.21
N LYS A 302 -18.08 -4.83 -5.70
CA LYS A 302 -16.62 -4.69 -5.82
C LYS A 302 -16.16 -4.64 -7.28
N LEU A 303 -16.91 -3.91 -8.11
CA LEU A 303 -16.69 -3.74 -9.54
C LEU A 303 -16.83 -2.26 -9.93
N ASN A 304 -16.15 -1.87 -11.00
CA ASN A 304 -16.28 -0.55 -11.62
C ASN A 304 -16.73 -0.74 -13.09
N PRO A 305 -17.80 -0.06 -13.55
CA PRO A 305 -18.24 -0.16 -14.94
C PRO A 305 -17.15 0.16 -15.97
N PHE A 306 -16.25 1.11 -15.69
CA PHE A 306 -15.12 1.42 -16.59
C PHE A 306 -14.12 0.27 -16.67
N ALA A 307 -13.95 -0.51 -15.60
CA ALA A 307 -13.07 -1.67 -15.60
C ALA A 307 -13.68 -2.82 -16.41
N GLU A 308 -15.01 -3.00 -16.35
CA GLU A 308 -15.74 -3.98 -17.15
C GLU A 308 -15.75 -3.63 -18.65
N LEU A 309 -16.00 -2.36 -18.99
CA LEU A 309 -16.04 -1.88 -20.38
C LEU A 309 -14.65 -1.74 -21.03
N GLY A 310 -13.56 -1.84 -20.23
CA GLY A 310 -12.18 -1.83 -20.71
C GLY A 310 -11.60 -0.43 -20.96
N GLY A 311 -12.06 0.58 -20.22
CA GLY A 311 -11.56 1.97 -20.29
C GLY A 311 -10.87 2.47 -19.03
N PHE A 312 -10.88 1.69 -17.94
CA PHE A 312 -10.29 2.11 -16.66
C PHE A 312 -8.76 2.09 -16.69
N ILE A 313 -8.15 3.22 -16.29
CA ILE A 313 -6.70 3.36 -16.20
C ILE A 313 -6.27 3.00 -14.79
N PHE A 314 -5.80 1.76 -14.60
CA PHE A 314 -5.32 1.29 -13.30
C PHE A 314 -3.93 1.84 -12.94
N THR A 315 -3.08 2.01 -13.94
CA THR A 315 -1.71 2.52 -13.82
C THR A 315 -1.49 3.56 -14.91
N PHE A 316 -0.86 4.68 -14.58
CA PHE A 316 -0.42 5.65 -15.57
C PHE A 316 1.00 6.15 -15.25
N MET A 317 1.68 6.63 -16.28
CA MET A 317 3.01 7.25 -16.15
C MET A 317 2.91 8.74 -16.43
N GLY A 318 3.31 9.57 -15.47
CA GLY A 318 3.45 11.01 -15.62
C GLY A 318 4.91 11.39 -15.86
N ASP A 319 5.27 11.76 -17.08
CA ASP A 319 6.64 12.09 -17.44
C ASP A 319 6.78 13.57 -17.83
N GLY A 320 7.88 14.17 -17.40
CA GLY A 320 8.14 15.59 -17.59
C GLY A 320 9.46 15.99 -16.98
N ALA A 321 10.08 17.04 -17.51
CA ALA A 321 11.33 17.57 -16.98
C ALA A 321 11.17 18.01 -15.51
N PRO A 322 12.27 18.13 -14.76
CA PRO A 322 12.22 18.68 -13.40
C PRO A 322 11.55 20.07 -13.38
N GLY A 323 10.60 20.28 -12.46
CA GLY A 323 9.93 21.56 -12.27
C GLY A 323 8.72 21.84 -13.17
N THR A 324 8.24 20.88 -13.97
CA THR A 324 7.10 21.08 -14.89
C THR A 324 5.71 20.94 -14.25
N GLY A 325 5.64 20.79 -12.92
CA GLY A 325 4.36 20.75 -12.18
C GLY A 325 3.78 19.35 -11.95
N LYS A 326 4.59 18.28 -12.03
CA LYS A 326 4.16 16.91 -11.70
C LYS A 326 3.57 16.78 -10.28
N THR A 327 4.26 17.31 -9.28
CA THR A 327 3.78 17.33 -7.89
C THR A 327 2.47 18.13 -7.77
N THR A 328 2.34 19.25 -8.49
CA THR A 328 1.10 20.05 -8.51
C THR A 328 -0.06 19.27 -9.17
N LEU A 329 0.23 18.45 -10.19
CA LEU A 329 -0.76 17.58 -10.82
C LEU A 329 -1.23 16.46 -9.88
N ILE A 330 -0.32 15.85 -9.10
CA ILE A 330 -0.66 14.89 -8.04
C ILE A 330 -1.57 15.56 -7.00
N GLN A 331 -1.18 16.76 -6.54
CA GLN A 331 -1.94 17.55 -5.59
C GLN A 331 -3.35 17.87 -6.07
N MET A 332 -3.48 18.15 -7.36
CA MET A 332 -4.76 18.39 -7.99
C MET A 332 -5.62 17.13 -8.05
N MET A 333 -5.06 16.03 -8.54
CA MET A 333 -5.81 14.79 -8.71
C MET A 333 -6.28 14.21 -7.38
N ALA A 334 -5.42 14.18 -6.35
CA ALA A 334 -5.82 13.70 -5.03
C ALA A 334 -6.87 14.63 -4.39
N GLY A 335 -6.77 15.94 -4.62
CA GLY A 335 -7.74 16.92 -4.13
C GLY A 335 -9.13 16.71 -4.72
N LEU A 336 -9.21 16.51 -6.04
CA LEU A 336 -10.47 16.20 -6.72
C LEU A 336 -11.09 14.90 -6.19
N ILE A 337 -10.29 13.83 -6.06
CA ILE A 337 -10.81 12.55 -5.55
C ILE A 337 -11.27 12.70 -4.09
N SER A 338 -10.52 13.41 -3.25
CA SER A 338 -10.91 13.68 -1.86
C SER A 338 -12.24 14.42 -1.80
N GLU A 339 -12.40 15.50 -2.57
CA GLU A 339 -13.62 16.30 -2.62
C GLU A 339 -14.83 15.46 -3.09
N TYR A 340 -14.66 14.64 -4.14
CA TYR A 340 -15.71 13.75 -4.60
C TYR A 340 -16.07 12.67 -3.56
N CYS A 341 -15.08 12.14 -2.85
CA CYS A 341 -15.30 11.17 -1.77
C CYS A 341 -16.02 11.79 -0.57
N GLU A 342 -15.68 13.04 -0.21
CA GLU A 342 -16.36 13.79 0.85
C GLU A 342 -17.84 14.02 0.51
N VAL A 343 -18.16 14.38 -0.75
CA VAL A 343 -19.54 14.57 -1.20
C VAL A 343 -20.33 13.24 -1.21
N ALA A 344 -19.67 12.14 -1.59
CA ALA A 344 -20.30 10.82 -1.69
C ALA A 344 -20.31 10.01 -0.37
N ASP A 345 -19.70 10.51 0.71
CA ASP A 345 -19.44 9.77 1.96
C ASP A 345 -18.65 8.47 1.71
N TYR A 346 -17.68 8.51 0.78
CA TYR A 346 -16.82 7.38 0.45
C TYR A 346 -15.50 7.46 1.23
N PRO A 347 -14.98 6.32 1.74
CA PRO A 347 -13.67 6.29 2.36
C PRO A 347 -12.57 6.49 1.30
N PHE A 348 -11.77 7.54 1.46
CA PHE A 348 -10.65 7.86 0.58
C PHE A 348 -9.30 7.52 1.23
N ARG A 349 -8.38 6.96 0.46
CA ARG A 349 -6.99 6.71 0.87
C ARG A 349 -6.02 7.15 -0.20
N TYR A 350 -5.20 8.12 0.15
CA TYR A 350 -4.00 8.48 -0.61
C TYR A 350 -2.76 7.94 0.09
N GLN A 351 -1.83 7.40 -0.69
CA GLN A 351 -0.50 7.05 -0.19
C GLN A 351 0.55 7.35 -1.26
N ASN A 352 1.73 7.80 -0.84
CA ASN A 352 2.87 7.99 -1.72
C ASN A 352 3.97 6.98 -1.35
N LEU A 353 4.61 6.41 -2.37
CA LEU A 353 5.85 5.65 -2.25
C LEU A 353 6.99 6.56 -2.72
N SER A 354 7.90 6.90 -1.81
CA SER A 354 9.06 7.77 -2.06
C SER A 354 10.36 7.04 -1.72
N THR A 355 11.50 7.68 -1.99
CA THR A 355 12.82 7.18 -1.61
C THR A 355 12.97 6.87 -0.12
N ASP A 356 12.15 7.47 0.75
CA ASP A 356 12.13 7.20 2.19
C ASP A 356 11.70 5.76 2.52
N ASN A 357 11.06 5.07 1.56
CA ASN A 357 10.67 3.68 1.70
C ASN A 357 11.77 2.69 1.29
N ILE A 358 12.89 3.19 0.74
CA ILE A 358 14.09 2.38 0.46
C ILE A 358 14.85 2.20 1.75
N ASP A 359 15.01 0.94 2.12
CA ASP A 359 15.70 0.52 3.33
C ASP A 359 16.98 -0.26 2.97
N SER A 360 18.01 -0.12 3.79
CA SER A 360 19.29 -0.81 3.64
C SER A 360 19.24 -2.28 4.08
N TYR A 361 18.23 -2.67 4.85
CA TYR A 361 17.98 -4.05 5.25
C TYR A 361 17.30 -4.86 4.14
N GLN A 362 17.89 -6.01 3.83
CA GLN A 362 17.44 -6.91 2.77
C GLN A 362 15.96 -7.33 2.98
N GLY A 363 15.13 -7.18 1.95
CA GLY A 363 13.72 -7.54 1.96
C GLY A 363 12.78 -6.46 2.53
N LYS A 364 13.27 -5.48 3.30
CA LYS A 364 12.41 -4.45 3.92
C LYS A 364 11.85 -3.47 2.89
N SER A 365 12.67 -3.08 1.91
CA SER A 365 12.23 -2.27 0.76
C SER A 365 11.06 -2.93 0.02
N GLY A 366 11.16 -4.23 -0.25
CA GLY A 366 10.06 -5.01 -0.84
C GLY A 366 8.81 -5.08 0.06
N GLN A 367 8.97 -5.28 1.37
CA GLN A 367 7.84 -5.28 2.31
C GLN A 367 7.12 -3.94 2.36
N ASN A 368 7.88 -2.82 2.40
CA ASN A 368 7.33 -1.47 2.39
C ASN A 368 6.52 -1.21 1.11
N ALA A 369 7.06 -1.57 -0.06
CA ALA A 369 6.34 -1.47 -1.33
C ALA A 369 5.08 -2.34 -1.35
N LYS A 370 5.14 -3.56 -0.79
CA LYS A 370 3.98 -4.46 -0.73
C LYS A 370 2.89 -3.92 0.21
N ALA A 371 3.28 -3.34 1.33
CA ALA A 371 2.37 -2.69 2.26
C ALA A 371 1.69 -1.48 1.60
N PHE A 372 2.45 -0.63 0.90
CA PHE A 372 1.93 0.47 0.10
C PHE A 372 0.87 0.00 -0.90
N ILE A 373 1.18 -1.01 -1.73
CA ILE A 373 0.22 -1.55 -2.69
C ILE A 373 -1.04 -2.07 -1.99
N ASN A 374 -0.88 -2.93 -0.97
CA ASN A 374 -2.00 -3.55 -0.25
C ASN A 374 -2.94 -2.52 0.38
N ASN A 375 -2.38 -1.41 0.88
CA ASN A 375 -3.16 -0.35 1.46
C ASN A 375 -4.01 0.38 0.42
N VAL A 376 -3.46 0.66 -0.76
CA VAL A 376 -4.14 1.41 -1.83
C VAL A 376 -5.19 0.55 -2.54
N ILE A 377 -4.93 -0.75 -2.76
CA ILE A 377 -5.87 -1.66 -3.46
C ILE A 377 -7.03 -2.16 -2.60
N ASP A 378 -7.08 -1.79 -1.31
CA ASP A 378 -8.12 -2.22 -0.36
C ASP A 378 -9.53 -2.02 -0.97
N PRO A 379 -10.32 -3.10 -1.16
CA PRO A 379 -11.58 -3.03 -1.89
C PRO A 379 -12.66 -2.22 -1.16
N ASN A 380 -12.42 -1.82 0.10
CA ASN A 380 -13.34 -1.04 0.91
C ASN A 380 -13.04 0.46 0.88
N VAL A 381 -12.06 0.90 0.08
CA VAL A 381 -11.71 2.33 -0.06
C VAL A 381 -11.54 2.73 -1.53
N ILE A 382 -11.77 4.01 -1.80
CA ILE A 382 -11.25 4.66 -3.01
C ILE A 382 -9.77 4.97 -2.79
N GLY A 383 -8.91 4.40 -3.63
CA GLY A 383 -7.46 4.48 -3.48
C GLY A 383 -6.79 5.35 -4.54
N PHE A 384 -5.86 6.22 -4.14
CA PHE A 384 -4.91 6.84 -5.05
C PHE A 384 -3.47 6.65 -4.54
N GLY A 385 -2.71 5.83 -5.26
CA GLY A 385 -1.31 5.56 -4.95
C GLY A 385 -0.39 6.32 -5.90
N THR A 386 0.58 7.05 -5.37
CA THR A 386 1.63 7.69 -6.19
C THR A 386 2.98 7.08 -5.93
N ILE A 387 3.80 7.02 -6.97
CA ILE A 387 5.20 6.62 -6.92
C ILE A 387 5.97 7.79 -7.53
N ASP A 388 6.45 8.69 -6.68
CA ASP A 388 7.22 9.85 -7.12
C ASP A 388 8.68 9.47 -7.33
N ASP A 389 9.35 10.10 -8.29
CA ASP A 389 10.71 9.74 -8.73
C ASP A 389 10.90 8.23 -8.96
N ILE A 390 10.00 7.61 -9.73
CA ILE A 390 10.07 6.17 -10.02
C ILE A 390 11.39 5.74 -10.67
N ASP A 391 12.07 6.65 -11.38
CA ASP A 391 13.43 6.42 -11.92
C ASP A 391 14.49 6.23 -10.83
N GLN A 392 14.25 6.75 -9.63
CA GLN A 392 15.12 6.53 -8.45
C GLN A 392 14.64 5.37 -7.58
N LEU A 393 13.36 5.02 -7.62
CA LEU A 393 12.79 3.92 -6.82
C LEU A 393 12.91 2.55 -7.50
N ALA A 394 12.74 2.51 -8.82
CA ALA A 394 12.65 1.29 -9.59
C ALA A 394 13.77 1.24 -10.65
N GLY A 395 14.91 0.68 -10.26
CA GLY A 395 16.08 0.57 -11.12
C GLY A 395 15.90 -0.41 -12.28
N LYS A 396 16.58 -0.14 -13.39
CA LYS A 396 16.59 -0.97 -14.60
C LYS A 396 17.31 -2.30 -14.35
N ARG A 397 16.69 -3.41 -14.75
CA ARG A 397 17.27 -4.74 -14.52
C ARG A 397 18.58 -4.92 -15.28
N GLY A 398 19.61 -5.38 -14.57
CA GLY A 398 20.95 -5.63 -15.13
C GLY A 398 21.89 -4.42 -15.11
N ASP A 399 21.41 -3.26 -14.68
CA ASP A 399 22.27 -2.13 -14.36
C ASP A 399 23.06 -2.41 -13.07
N ARG A 400 24.39 -2.32 -13.15
CA ARG A 400 25.29 -2.52 -11.99
C ARG A 400 25.16 -1.42 -10.95
N GLN A 401 24.54 -0.28 -11.29
CA GLN A 401 24.34 0.85 -10.39
C GLN A 401 23.05 0.76 -9.56
N SER A 402 22.13 -0.15 -9.88
CA SER A 402 20.87 -0.31 -9.13
C SER A 402 21.09 -1.01 -7.79
N SER A 403 20.52 -0.47 -6.72
CA SER A 403 20.61 -1.04 -5.37
C SER A 403 19.72 -2.30 -5.23
N ALA A 404 20.04 -3.14 -4.24
CA ALA A 404 19.22 -4.32 -3.94
C ALA A 404 17.78 -3.92 -3.56
N GLY A 405 17.61 -2.87 -2.75
CA GLY A 405 16.30 -2.35 -2.36
C GLY A 405 15.48 -1.84 -3.55
N GLN A 406 16.12 -1.15 -4.51
CA GLN A 406 15.45 -0.74 -5.75
C GLN A 406 14.95 -1.96 -6.55
N LEU A 407 15.78 -2.99 -6.70
CA LEU A 407 15.40 -4.21 -7.43
C LEU A 407 14.24 -4.96 -6.75
N GLU A 408 14.20 -4.99 -5.41
CA GLU A 408 13.09 -5.54 -4.64
C GLU A 408 11.78 -4.78 -4.87
N ILE A 409 11.81 -3.44 -4.82
CA ILE A 409 10.65 -2.59 -5.11
C ILE A 409 10.18 -2.83 -6.55
N THR A 410 11.09 -2.83 -7.52
CA THR A 410 10.79 -3.11 -8.94
C THR A 410 10.08 -4.47 -9.10
N ALA A 411 10.51 -5.50 -8.38
CA ALA A 411 9.87 -6.82 -8.41
C ALA A 411 8.43 -6.78 -7.88
N VAL A 412 8.19 -6.11 -6.75
CA VAL A 412 6.85 -5.97 -6.14
C VAL A 412 5.92 -5.17 -7.04
N LEU A 413 6.37 -4.04 -7.61
CA LEU A 413 5.57 -3.24 -8.52
C LEU A 413 5.18 -4.02 -9.78
N MET A 414 6.10 -4.83 -10.32
CA MET A 414 5.77 -5.70 -11.44
C MET A 414 4.71 -6.73 -11.06
N GLU A 415 4.89 -7.46 -9.97
CA GLU A 415 3.89 -8.42 -9.51
C GLU A 415 2.53 -7.75 -9.30
N SER A 416 2.51 -6.53 -8.75
CA SER A 416 1.29 -5.83 -8.38
C SER A 416 0.51 -5.26 -9.56
N PHE A 417 1.19 -4.72 -10.58
CA PHE A 417 0.53 -4.00 -11.68
C PHE A 417 0.10 -4.90 -12.85
N ALA A 418 0.72 -6.06 -13.02
CA ALA A 418 0.35 -7.00 -14.09
C ALA A 418 0.73 -8.45 -13.77
N GLY A 419 0.72 -8.83 -12.49
CA GLY A 419 0.95 -10.21 -12.07
C GLY A 419 -0.25 -11.10 -12.36
N ALA A 420 -0.04 -12.41 -12.33
CA ALA A 420 -1.08 -13.40 -12.59
C ALA A 420 -2.26 -13.32 -11.58
N ASN A 421 -2.00 -12.77 -10.40
CA ASN A 421 -2.97 -12.64 -9.31
C ASN A 421 -3.53 -11.20 -9.17
N THR A 422 -3.13 -10.26 -10.02
CA THR A 422 -3.62 -8.88 -9.96
C THR A 422 -5.08 -8.81 -10.39
N VAL A 423 -5.95 -8.34 -9.49
CA VAL A 423 -7.37 -8.11 -9.78
C VAL A 423 -7.65 -6.62 -9.81
N VAL A 424 -7.88 -6.07 -11.00
CA VAL A 424 -8.25 -4.66 -11.20
C VAL A 424 -9.76 -4.52 -11.02
N ARG A 425 -10.18 -3.99 -9.86
CA ARG A 425 -11.59 -3.75 -9.53
C ARG A 425 -12.09 -2.37 -9.95
N GLY A 426 -11.17 -1.43 -10.16
CA GLY A 426 -11.45 -0.05 -10.48
C GLY A 426 -11.79 0.85 -9.29
N ASN A 427 -11.46 0.43 -8.06
CA ASN A 427 -11.55 1.26 -6.85
C ASN A 427 -10.30 2.12 -6.61
N CYS A 428 -9.20 1.85 -7.31
CA CYS A 428 -7.97 2.59 -7.12
C CYS A 428 -7.19 2.79 -8.42
N THR A 429 -6.31 3.78 -8.42
CA THR A 429 -5.36 4.05 -9.51
C THR A 429 -3.97 4.34 -8.98
N PHE A 430 -2.94 4.00 -9.76
CA PHE A 430 -1.54 4.25 -9.46
C PHE A 430 -0.91 5.21 -10.47
N GLY A 431 -0.34 6.32 -9.98
CA GLY A 431 0.42 7.27 -10.78
C GLY A 431 1.93 7.10 -10.57
N MET A 432 2.67 6.77 -11.62
CA MET A 432 4.13 6.65 -11.60
C MET A 432 4.75 7.90 -12.23
N PHE A 433 5.48 8.69 -11.46
CA PHE A 433 6.02 9.98 -11.92
C PHE A 433 7.53 9.91 -12.06
N SER A 434 8.05 10.38 -13.21
CA SER A 434 9.48 10.32 -13.50
C SER A 434 10.00 11.61 -14.14
N ASN A 435 11.22 11.98 -13.78
CA ASN A 435 11.99 13.02 -14.47
C ASN A 435 12.70 12.47 -15.72
N TYR A 436 13.06 11.19 -15.69
CA TYR A 436 13.85 10.50 -16.71
C TYR A 436 13.20 9.16 -17.05
N PRO A 437 12.12 9.15 -17.86
CA PRO A 437 11.38 7.93 -18.18
C PRO A 437 12.23 6.83 -18.83
N GLU A 438 13.35 7.17 -19.46
CA GLU A 438 14.34 6.26 -20.04
C GLU A 438 15.12 5.43 -19.00
N ASN A 439 15.22 5.92 -17.76
CA ASN A 439 15.92 5.24 -16.66
C ASN A 439 15.03 4.22 -15.95
N VAL A 440 13.71 4.29 -16.18
CA VAL A 440 12.73 3.36 -15.61
C VAL A 440 12.80 2.02 -16.36
N ASP A 441 12.60 0.92 -15.63
CA ASP A 441 12.56 -0.42 -16.23
C ASP A 441 11.52 -0.51 -17.37
N ASP A 442 11.96 -1.05 -18.51
CA ASP A 442 11.14 -1.12 -19.73
C ASP A 442 9.84 -1.90 -19.52
N ALA A 443 9.85 -2.93 -18.66
CA ALA A 443 8.66 -3.72 -18.39
C ALA A 443 7.66 -2.97 -17.49
N LEU A 444 8.11 -2.12 -16.57
CA LEU A 444 7.23 -1.24 -15.79
C LEU A 444 6.63 -0.14 -16.67
N ARG A 445 7.45 0.50 -17.51
CA ARG A 445 6.98 1.50 -18.48
C ARG A 445 5.90 0.94 -19.41
N GLN A 446 6.09 -0.27 -19.94
CA GLN A 446 5.11 -0.97 -20.78
C GLN A 446 3.84 -1.43 -20.04
N ARG A 447 3.82 -1.37 -18.70
CA ARG A 447 2.65 -1.73 -17.87
C ARG A 447 1.82 -0.51 -17.46
N ALA A 448 2.26 0.71 -17.78
CA ALA A 448 1.41 1.89 -17.66
C ALA A 448 0.29 1.82 -18.70
N GLY A 449 -0.97 1.85 -18.25
CA GLY A 449 -2.15 1.87 -19.12
C GLY A 449 -2.39 3.21 -19.81
N ALA A 450 -1.77 4.29 -19.32
CA ALA A 450 -1.77 5.61 -19.95
C ALA A 450 -0.47 6.36 -19.69
N ARG A 451 -0.16 7.36 -20.52
CA ARG A 451 0.98 8.27 -20.37
C ARG A 451 0.51 9.71 -20.38
N PHE A 452 0.82 10.45 -19.32
CA PHE A 452 0.45 11.84 -19.12
C PHE A 452 1.71 12.68 -19.29
N LEU A 453 1.80 13.39 -20.41
CA LEU A 453 2.93 14.26 -20.69
C LEU A 453 2.77 15.57 -19.88
N VAL A 454 3.74 15.85 -19.01
CA VAL A 454 3.76 17.01 -18.11
C VAL A 454 4.89 17.95 -18.51
N ASP A 455 4.65 18.75 -19.55
CA ASP A 455 5.64 19.68 -20.13
C ASP A 455 5.71 21.03 -19.40
N GLY A 456 4.76 21.32 -18.52
CA GLY A 456 4.66 22.61 -17.82
C GLY A 456 4.06 23.73 -18.70
N PRO A 457 4.28 25.01 -18.34
CA PRO A 457 3.84 26.15 -19.13
C PRO A 457 4.61 26.22 -20.46
N GLN A 458 3.90 26.40 -21.58
CA GLN A 458 4.50 26.40 -22.93
C GLN A 458 4.33 27.74 -23.65
N THR A 459 3.17 28.37 -23.49
CA THR A 459 2.80 29.61 -24.19
C THR A 459 3.12 30.83 -23.35
N ARG A 460 3.24 32.01 -24.00
CA ARG A 460 3.36 33.30 -23.29
C ARG A 460 2.27 33.45 -22.23
N ASP A 461 1.05 33.04 -22.57
CA ASP A 461 -0.13 33.16 -21.73
C ASP A 461 -0.01 32.26 -20.48
N ASP A 462 0.53 31.04 -20.62
CA ASP A 462 0.87 30.18 -19.47
C ASP A 462 1.93 30.82 -18.57
N TYR A 463 2.95 31.47 -19.14
CA TYR A 463 3.99 32.13 -18.36
C TYR A 463 3.44 33.36 -17.58
N ILE A 464 2.44 34.05 -18.12
CA ILE A 464 1.75 35.13 -17.41
C ILE A 464 0.92 34.54 -16.27
N ASP A 465 0.15 33.48 -16.53
CA ASP A 465 -0.71 32.84 -15.52
C ASP A 465 0.09 32.26 -14.35
N ILE A 466 1.24 31.60 -14.61
CA ILE A 466 2.07 31.03 -13.54
C ILE A 466 2.73 32.13 -12.71
N LEU A 467 3.18 33.22 -13.35
CA LEU A 467 3.75 34.37 -12.62
C LEU A 467 2.67 35.02 -11.75
N TYR A 468 1.48 35.25 -12.31
CA TYR A 468 0.35 35.79 -11.57
C TYR A 468 -0.01 34.93 -10.35
N LEU A 469 -0.05 33.61 -10.52
CA LEU A 469 -0.34 32.67 -9.44
C LEU A 469 0.73 32.67 -8.35
N LEU A 470 2.01 32.67 -8.71
CA LEU A 470 3.14 32.63 -7.77
C LEU A 470 3.38 33.96 -7.05
N MET A 471 3.13 35.09 -7.71
CA MET A 471 3.22 36.42 -7.09
C MET A 471 2.16 36.64 -6.01
N GLY A 472 1.04 35.90 -6.07
CA GLY A 472 -0.02 35.97 -5.08
C GLY A 472 -0.67 37.34 -5.00
N LYS A 473 -1.15 37.73 -3.82
CA LYS A 473 -1.89 39.00 -3.61
C LYS A 473 -1.05 40.14 -3.03
N ASN A 474 0.24 39.92 -2.76
CA ASN A 474 1.11 40.89 -2.09
C ASN A 474 1.87 41.79 -3.07
N HIS A 475 1.17 42.31 -4.09
CA HIS A 475 1.74 43.28 -5.03
C HIS A 475 0.64 44.11 -5.72
N ASP A 476 0.99 45.29 -6.21
CA ASP A 476 0.08 46.18 -6.95
C ASP A 476 0.35 46.20 -8.47
N ILE A 477 1.18 45.27 -8.97
CA ILE A 477 1.46 45.15 -10.42
C ILE A 477 0.17 44.76 -11.18
N PRO A 478 -0.29 45.57 -12.16
CA PRO A 478 -1.48 45.25 -12.95
C PRO A 478 -1.20 44.15 -13.98
N VAL A 479 -2.20 43.31 -14.25
CA VAL A 479 -2.12 42.17 -15.19
C VAL A 479 -1.92 42.62 -16.65
N GLY A 480 -2.42 43.80 -17.02
CA GLY A 480 -2.37 44.31 -18.39
C GLY A 480 -3.42 43.66 -19.31
N GLU A 481 -3.16 43.65 -20.62
CA GLU A 481 -4.03 43.04 -21.63
C GLU A 481 -3.86 41.51 -21.64
N HIS A 482 -4.33 40.86 -20.58
CA HIS A 482 -4.36 39.40 -20.44
C HIS A 482 -5.55 38.98 -19.59
N ASP A 483 -6.31 38.00 -20.07
CA ASP A 483 -7.40 37.39 -19.32
C ASP A 483 -6.89 36.15 -18.58
N VAL A 484 -6.71 36.28 -17.28
CA VAL A 484 -6.03 35.29 -16.44
C VAL A 484 -6.79 33.95 -16.49
N PHE A 485 -6.07 32.86 -16.75
CA PHE A 485 -6.60 31.49 -16.86
C PHE A 485 -7.52 31.22 -18.06
N SER A 486 -7.77 32.18 -18.96
CA SER A 486 -8.60 31.96 -20.16
C SER A 486 -8.05 30.89 -21.11
N ALA A 487 -6.72 30.80 -21.25
CA ALA A 487 -6.05 29.79 -22.07
C ALA A 487 -6.21 28.36 -21.52
N GLN A 488 -6.73 28.19 -20.30
CA GLN A 488 -6.92 26.89 -19.68
C GLN A 488 -8.22 26.17 -20.12
N GLU A 489 -9.02 26.72 -21.03
CA GLU A 489 -10.19 26.03 -21.58
C GLU A 489 -9.81 24.83 -22.47
N ILE A 490 -9.89 23.64 -21.87
CA ILE A 490 -9.32 22.34 -22.31
C ILE A 490 -9.77 21.85 -23.70
N LYS A 491 -10.95 22.24 -24.19
CA LYS A 491 -11.67 21.49 -25.25
C LYS A 491 -11.05 21.53 -26.66
N LYS A 492 -10.24 22.55 -27.02
CA LYS A 492 -9.72 22.70 -28.40
C LYS A 492 -8.42 21.95 -28.68
N ALA A 493 -7.60 21.66 -27.67
CA ALA A 493 -6.25 21.13 -27.86
C ALA A 493 -6.21 19.62 -28.17
N VAL A 494 -7.15 18.84 -27.63
CA VAL A 494 -7.12 17.36 -27.70
C VAL A 494 -7.44 16.86 -29.12
N ALA A 495 -8.44 17.43 -29.79
CA ALA A 495 -8.85 16.99 -31.13
C ALA A 495 -7.74 17.20 -32.19
N ALA A 496 -7.03 18.32 -32.13
CA ALA A 496 -5.97 18.65 -33.09
C ALA A 496 -4.76 17.70 -33.02
N SER A 497 -4.48 17.09 -31.86
CA SER A 497 -3.34 16.18 -31.70
C SER A 497 -3.56 14.81 -32.35
N PHE A 498 -4.81 14.33 -32.44
CA PHE A 498 -5.10 13.00 -32.99
C PHE A 498 -5.19 12.98 -34.51
N GLU A 499 -5.65 14.08 -35.13
CA GLU A 499 -5.70 14.20 -36.59
C GLU A 499 -4.32 14.00 -37.23
N GLY A 500 -3.25 14.43 -36.54
CA GLY A 500 -1.86 14.26 -36.99
C GLY A 500 -1.43 12.80 -37.14
N HIS A 501 -2.01 11.86 -36.38
CA HIS A 501 -1.65 10.43 -36.44
C HIS A 501 -2.39 9.64 -37.52
N SER A 502 -3.20 10.30 -38.35
CA SER A 502 -3.86 9.65 -39.49
C SER A 502 -2.86 9.09 -40.51
N LYS A 503 -1.61 9.57 -40.47
CA LYS A 503 -0.46 8.99 -41.17
C LYS A 503 0.72 8.80 -40.20
N PRO A 504 1.63 7.85 -40.48
CA PRO A 504 2.91 7.74 -39.77
C PRO A 504 3.75 9.01 -39.87
N HIS A 505 4.70 9.19 -38.96
CA HIS A 505 5.70 10.27 -39.03
C HIS A 505 7.11 9.72 -39.24
N GLU A 506 7.41 8.55 -38.71
CA GLU A 506 8.74 7.97 -38.82
C GLU A 506 8.96 7.40 -40.23
N PRO A 507 10.13 7.67 -40.88
CA PRO A 507 10.38 7.27 -42.26
C PRO A 507 10.25 5.75 -42.48
N GLY A 508 10.72 4.95 -41.53
CA GLY A 508 10.64 3.50 -41.58
C GLY A 508 9.19 2.99 -41.59
N LEU A 509 8.34 3.57 -40.74
CA LEU A 509 6.93 3.19 -40.65
C LEU A 509 6.12 3.71 -41.85
N MET A 510 6.44 4.91 -42.34
CA MET A 510 5.81 5.47 -43.54
C MET A 510 5.98 4.54 -44.75
N ASN A 511 7.18 4.00 -44.97
CA ASN A 511 7.44 3.05 -46.06
C ASN A 511 6.57 1.78 -45.95
N VAL A 512 6.35 1.28 -44.73
CA VAL A 512 5.48 0.12 -44.50
C VAL A 512 4.03 0.49 -44.80
N PHE A 513 3.56 1.63 -44.30
CA PHE A 513 2.20 2.11 -44.52
C PHE A 513 1.89 2.33 -46.00
N ASP A 514 2.79 2.98 -46.73
CA ASP A 514 2.64 3.24 -48.17
C ASP A 514 2.66 1.95 -48.99
N ARG A 515 3.58 1.01 -48.67
CA ARG A 515 3.64 -0.30 -49.33
C ARG A 515 2.35 -1.09 -49.13
N VAL A 516 1.90 -1.22 -47.88
CA VAL A 516 0.69 -1.97 -47.55
C VAL A 516 -0.53 -1.31 -48.19
N SER A 517 -0.70 0.00 -48.03
CA SER A 517 -1.83 0.73 -48.64
C SER A 517 -1.83 0.64 -50.17
N GLY A 518 -0.64 0.58 -50.79
CA GLY A 518 -0.49 0.36 -52.24
C GLY A 518 -0.89 -1.04 -52.69
N ASP A 519 -0.57 -2.08 -51.90
CA ASP A 519 -0.83 -3.47 -52.24
C ASP A 519 -2.30 -3.90 -52.00
N ILE A 520 -2.93 -3.42 -50.92
CA ILE A 520 -4.27 -3.89 -50.49
C ILE A 520 -5.36 -2.80 -50.46
N GLY A 521 -5.01 -1.54 -50.78
CA GLY A 521 -5.93 -0.39 -50.76
C GLY A 521 -6.20 0.15 -49.35
N GLU A 522 -7.30 0.90 -49.18
CA GLU A 522 -7.66 1.50 -47.89
C GLU A 522 -7.87 0.44 -46.79
N LEU A 523 -7.38 0.75 -45.58
CA LEU A 523 -7.39 -0.12 -44.40
C LEU A 523 -8.76 -0.15 -43.71
N ASP A 524 -9.81 -0.56 -44.43
CA ASP A 524 -11.22 -0.48 -44.02
C ASP A 524 -11.76 -1.70 -43.23
N THR A 525 -10.97 -2.76 -43.07
CA THR A 525 -11.41 -4.04 -42.46
C THR A 525 -10.36 -4.58 -41.49
N ILE A 526 -10.80 -5.39 -40.51
CA ILE A 526 -9.92 -6.04 -39.53
C ILE A 526 -8.83 -6.88 -40.23
N ALA A 527 -9.16 -7.55 -41.34
CA ALA A 527 -8.19 -8.32 -42.11
C ALA A 527 -7.06 -7.44 -42.68
N LYS A 528 -7.41 -6.30 -43.27
CA LYS A 528 -6.42 -5.34 -43.82
C LYS A 528 -5.61 -4.66 -42.73
N LEU A 529 -6.24 -4.28 -41.60
CA LEU A 529 -5.53 -3.79 -40.42
C LEU A 529 -4.56 -4.84 -39.87
N GLY A 530 -4.95 -6.12 -39.87
CA GLY A 530 -4.07 -7.24 -39.53
C GLY A 530 -2.88 -7.38 -40.48
N THR A 531 -3.08 -7.20 -41.79
CA THR A 531 -1.99 -7.17 -42.77
C THR A 531 -1.05 -6.00 -42.51
N TYR A 532 -1.57 -4.82 -42.16
CA TYR A 532 -0.74 -3.67 -41.80
C TYR A 532 0.10 -3.95 -40.54
N LEU A 533 -0.51 -4.44 -39.47
CA LEU A 533 0.20 -4.87 -38.24
C LEU A 533 1.29 -5.92 -38.53
N LYS A 534 1.01 -6.87 -39.44
CA LYS A 534 2.01 -7.86 -39.86
C LYS A 534 3.17 -7.22 -40.62
N GLY A 535 2.89 -6.25 -41.50
CA GLY A 535 3.92 -5.48 -42.20
C GLY A 535 4.82 -4.69 -41.26
N ILE A 536 4.27 -4.15 -40.17
CA ILE A 536 5.06 -3.48 -39.11
C ILE A 536 5.97 -4.50 -38.40
N GLN A 537 5.45 -5.66 -38.03
CA GLN A 537 6.25 -6.72 -37.39
C GLN A 537 7.40 -7.25 -38.26
N GLU A 538 7.21 -7.30 -39.57
CA GLU A 538 8.27 -7.68 -40.51
C GLU A 538 9.38 -6.63 -40.62
N ALA A 539 9.03 -5.36 -40.44
CA ALA A 539 10.00 -4.25 -40.42
C ALA A 539 10.70 -4.11 -39.06
N ASP A 540 10.00 -4.39 -37.95
CA ASP A 540 10.54 -4.40 -36.60
C ASP A 540 10.15 -5.67 -35.82
N PRO A 541 11.09 -6.62 -35.64
CA PRO A 541 10.85 -7.84 -34.89
C PRO A 541 10.43 -7.65 -33.42
N ARG A 542 10.67 -6.48 -32.82
CA ARG A 542 10.23 -6.16 -31.44
C ARG A 542 8.72 -5.90 -31.35
N PHE A 543 8.08 -5.61 -32.47
CA PHE A 543 6.63 -5.43 -32.52
C PHE A 543 5.92 -6.79 -32.39
N THR A 544 5.54 -7.15 -31.15
CA THR A 544 4.97 -8.46 -30.82
C THR A 544 3.47 -8.39 -30.53
N GLY A 545 2.84 -9.53 -30.22
CA GLY A 545 1.43 -9.58 -29.80
C GLY A 545 1.08 -8.68 -28.60
N ARG A 546 2.06 -8.36 -27.74
CA ARG A 546 1.88 -7.36 -26.67
C ARG A 546 1.61 -5.96 -27.21
N ALA A 547 2.27 -5.55 -28.30
CA ALA A 547 2.01 -4.27 -28.96
C ALA A 547 0.58 -4.20 -29.49
N ILE A 548 0.10 -5.26 -30.13
CA ILE A 548 -1.29 -5.35 -30.63
C ILE A 548 -2.29 -5.24 -29.47
N LYS A 549 -2.04 -5.92 -28.36
CA LYS A 549 -2.86 -5.79 -27.15
C LYS A 549 -2.88 -4.35 -26.65
N ASN A 550 -1.72 -3.71 -26.51
CA ASN A 550 -1.60 -2.33 -26.02
C ASN A 550 -2.33 -1.33 -26.93
N ILE A 551 -2.21 -1.47 -28.25
CA ILE A 551 -2.95 -0.66 -29.23
C ILE A 551 -4.46 -0.86 -29.05
N THR A 552 -4.90 -2.12 -28.91
CA THR A 552 -6.32 -2.44 -28.73
C THR A 552 -6.87 -1.85 -27.43
N ASP A 553 -6.09 -1.92 -26.35
CA ASP A 553 -6.46 -1.31 -25.06
C ASP A 553 -6.51 0.21 -25.17
N ALA A 554 -5.57 0.84 -25.88
CA ALA A 554 -5.59 2.28 -26.14
C ALA A 554 -6.82 2.72 -26.97
N VAL A 555 -7.22 1.95 -27.97
CA VAL A 555 -8.45 2.19 -28.75
C VAL A 555 -9.69 2.09 -27.85
N LYS A 556 -9.74 1.13 -26.92
CA LYS A 556 -10.85 1.01 -25.96
C LYS A 556 -10.89 2.20 -25.00
N VAL A 557 -9.74 2.61 -24.45
CA VAL A 557 -9.62 3.82 -23.61
C VAL A 557 -10.10 5.05 -24.37
N ARG A 558 -9.77 5.15 -25.66
CA ARG A 558 -10.21 6.26 -26.53
C ARG A 558 -11.71 6.22 -26.85
N ALA A 559 -12.29 5.04 -27.04
CA ALA A 559 -13.75 4.90 -27.16
C ALA A 559 -14.49 5.31 -25.87
N MET A 560 -13.80 5.20 -24.74
CA MET A 560 -14.24 5.69 -23.43
C MET A 560 -13.74 7.11 -23.15
N ASP A 561 -13.38 7.88 -24.18
CA ASP A 561 -12.87 9.25 -24.07
C ASP A 561 -13.95 10.33 -24.07
N PHE A 562 -14.80 10.25 -23.05
CA PHE A 562 -15.79 11.26 -22.72
C PHE A 562 -15.62 11.76 -21.29
N GLU A 563 -16.06 12.98 -21.05
CA GLU A 563 -16.05 13.58 -19.72
C GLU A 563 -17.38 13.28 -19.01
N LEU A 564 -17.29 12.75 -17.79
CA LEU A 564 -18.45 12.62 -16.92
C LEU A 564 -18.91 14.02 -16.45
N PRO A 565 -20.22 14.33 -16.46
CA PRO A 565 -20.73 15.61 -15.99
C PRO A 565 -20.31 15.92 -14.55
N ASP A 566 -19.92 17.17 -14.26
CA ASP A 566 -19.55 17.59 -12.89
C ASP A 566 -20.72 17.42 -11.91
N GLU A 567 -21.95 17.65 -12.37
CA GLU A 567 -23.19 17.46 -11.59
C GLU A 567 -23.32 16.04 -11.00
N TRP A 568 -22.76 15.02 -11.67
CA TRP A 568 -22.78 13.64 -11.18
C TRP A 568 -21.90 13.42 -9.96
N MET A 569 -20.87 14.26 -9.78
CA MET A 569 -19.98 14.23 -8.62
C MET A 569 -20.50 15.14 -7.50
N GLU A 570 -21.14 16.26 -7.86
CA GLU A 570 -21.72 17.22 -6.91
C GLU A 570 -23.02 16.71 -6.26
N THR A 571 -23.82 15.94 -7.01
CA THR A 571 -25.12 15.41 -6.54
C THR A 571 -25.12 13.87 -6.67
N PRO A 572 -24.78 13.14 -5.59
CA PRO A 572 -24.61 11.69 -5.64
C PRO A 572 -25.82 10.92 -6.20
N GLU A 573 -27.05 11.41 -6.02
CA GLU A 573 -28.27 10.75 -6.51
C GLU A 573 -28.38 10.70 -8.04
N LEU A 574 -27.67 11.60 -8.74
CA LEU A 574 -27.66 11.64 -10.21
C LEU A 574 -26.84 10.52 -10.84
N PHE A 575 -25.89 9.93 -10.11
CA PHE A 575 -25.04 8.86 -10.65
C PHE A 575 -24.44 7.95 -9.57
N LEU A 576 -23.70 8.50 -8.61
CA LEU A 576 -22.88 7.73 -7.66
C LEU A 576 -23.71 6.75 -6.80
N ALA A 577 -24.88 7.18 -6.33
CA ALA A 577 -25.78 6.39 -5.48
C ALA A 577 -26.69 5.43 -6.27
N LYS A 578 -26.57 5.38 -7.60
CA LYS A 578 -27.35 4.45 -8.44
C LYS A 578 -26.77 3.03 -8.36
N ASP A 579 -27.62 2.05 -8.63
CA ASP A 579 -27.19 0.66 -8.74
C ASP A 579 -26.20 0.45 -9.89
N TYR A 580 -25.42 -0.63 -9.79
CA TYR A 580 -24.37 -0.95 -10.75
C TYR A 580 -24.86 -1.04 -12.20
N ASP A 581 -25.99 -1.70 -12.43
CA ASP A 581 -26.48 -1.96 -13.79
C ASP A 581 -26.95 -0.65 -14.44
N THR A 582 -27.55 0.24 -13.66
CA THR A 582 -27.88 1.61 -14.11
C THR A 582 -26.63 2.42 -14.42
N LYS A 583 -25.61 2.43 -13.55
CA LYS A 583 -24.33 3.12 -13.81
C LYS A 583 -23.65 2.61 -15.08
N LEU A 584 -23.63 1.28 -15.26
CA LEU A 584 -23.06 0.63 -16.44
C LEU A 584 -23.75 1.07 -17.72
N ASN A 585 -25.09 1.11 -17.74
CA ASN A 585 -25.84 1.56 -18.91
C ASN A 585 -25.60 3.04 -19.21
N MET A 586 -25.63 3.92 -18.20
CA MET A 586 -25.35 5.35 -18.36
C MET A 586 -23.96 5.60 -18.96
N ILE A 587 -22.94 4.88 -18.49
CA ILE A 587 -21.58 4.97 -19.02
C ILE A 587 -21.51 4.40 -20.45
N ASN A 588 -22.17 3.28 -20.72
CA ASN A 588 -22.17 2.66 -22.03
C ASN A 588 -22.87 3.52 -23.09
N ASP A 589 -23.90 4.30 -22.72
CA ASP A 589 -24.58 5.24 -23.61
C ASP A 589 -23.71 6.43 -24.02
N MET A 590 -22.75 6.81 -23.18
CA MET A 590 -21.77 7.87 -23.47
C MET A 590 -20.59 7.39 -24.33
N ARG A 591 -20.42 6.07 -24.47
CA ARG A 591 -19.31 5.47 -25.22
C ARG A 591 -19.36 5.85 -26.69
N GLN A 592 -18.20 6.27 -27.22
CA GLN A 592 -18.08 6.51 -28.66
C GLN A 592 -17.85 5.19 -29.42
N PRO A 593 -18.39 5.07 -30.65
CA PRO A 593 -18.12 3.90 -31.48
C PRO A 593 -16.64 3.84 -31.87
N ILE A 594 -16.05 2.64 -31.79
CA ILE A 594 -14.70 2.41 -32.28
C ILE A 594 -14.74 2.47 -33.81
N THR A 595 -14.08 3.48 -34.39
CA THR A 595 -13.98 3.64 -35.84
C THR A 595 -12.68 3.03 -36.37
N VAL A 596 -12.64 2.72 -37.65
CA VAL A 596 -11.42 2.24 -38.34
C VAL A 596 -10.30 3.28 -38.24
N GLU A 597 -10.64 4.55 -38.45
CA GLU A 597 -9.70 5.67 -38.35
C GLU A 597 -9.04 5.75 -36.98
N MET A 598 -9.82 5.56 -35.90
CA MET A 598 -9.31 5.52 -34.53
C MET A 598 -8.26 4.41 -34.35
N VAL A 599 -8.51 3.23 -34.92
CA VAL A 599 -7.58 2.09 -34.86
C VAL A 599 -6.30 2.40 -35.64
N ILE A 600 -6.40 2.97 -36.84
CA ILE A 600 -5.23 3.35 -37.66
C ILE A 600 -4.37 4.38 -36.91
N GLN A 601 -5.00 5.42 -36.35
CA GLN A 601 -4.30 6.45 -35.60
C GLN A 601 -3.55 5.88 -34.39
N GLU A 602 -4.15 4.93 -33.67
CA GLU A 602 -3.50 4.28 -32.52
C GLU A 602 -2.38 3.31 -32.94
N ILE A 603 -2.54 2.59 -34.06
CA ILE A 603 -1.46 1.78 -34.64
C ILE A 603 -0.27 2.67 -34.99
N ASN A 604 -0.51 3.76 -35.74
CA ASN A 604 0.51 4.69 -36.17
C ASN A 604 1.21 5.33 -34.98
N ARG A 605 0.46 5.84 -34.00
CA ARG A 605 1.02 6.47 -32.79
C ARG A 605 1.93 5.52 -32.02
N TYR A 606 1.49 4.28 -31.80
CA TYR A 606 2.28 3.29 -31.07
C TYR A 606 3.53 2.89 -31.85
N ALA A 607 3.38 2.57 -33.13
CA ALA A 607 4.49 2.13 -33.96
C ALA A 607 5.51 3.25 -34.23
N ASP A 608 5.08 4.49 -34.47
CA ASP A 608 5.97 5.67 -34.56
C ASP A 608 6.83 5.79 -33.30
N SER A 609 6.23 5.59 -32.13
CA SER A 609 6.97 5.64 -30.87
C SER A 609 8.04 4.55 -30.78
N GLU A 610 7.73 3.30 -31.14
CA GLU A 610 8.69 2.18 -31.10
C GLU A 610 9.84 2.38 -32.10
N PHE A 611 9.54 2.81 -33.34
CA PHE A 611 10.55 3.13 -34.36
C PHE A 611 11.47 4.25 -33.89
N ARG A 612 10.90 5.31 -33.30
CA ARG A 612 11.69 6.43 -32.75
C ARG A 612 12.65 5.99 -31.65
N TYR A 613 12.24 5.10 -30.75
CA TYR A 613 13.11 4.61 -29.67
C TYR A 613 14.22 3.70 -30.18
N ALA A 614 13.95 2.96 -31.27
CA ALA A 614 14.96 2.15 -31.94
C ALA A 614 16.12 3.00 -32.46
N ASP A 615 15.79 4.03 -33.23
CA ASP A 615 16.78 4.85 -33.92
C ASP A 615 17.51 5.79 -32.94
N LYS A 616 16.80 6.32 -31.93
CA LYS A 616 17.39 7.22 -30.93
C LYS A 616 18.30 6.53 -29.92
N SER A 617 18.08 5.27 -29.55
CA SER A 617 18.93 4.59 -28.55
C SER A 617 20.40 4.57 -28.98
N ASP A 618 20.64 4.18 -30.24
CA ASP A 618 21.98 4.08 -30.79
C ASP A 618 22.56 5.47 -31.09
N GLU A 619 21.74 6.40 -31.62
CA GLU A 619 22.18 7.75 -31.93
C GLU A 619 22.51 8.57 -30.67
N VAL A 620 21.76 8.42 -29.58
CA VAL A 620 22.04 9.04 -28.28
C VAL A 620 23.29 8.45 -27.64
N ALA A 621 23.51 7.13 -27.76
CA ALA A 621 24.75 6.51 -27.30
C ALA A 621 25.98 7.04 -28.06
N ILE A 622 25.87 7.18 -29.38
CA ILE A 622 26.91 7.75 -30.24
C ILE A 622 27.13 9.24 -29.89
N ALA A 623 26.07 10.04 -29.80
CA ALA A 623 26.17 11.45 -29.45
C ALA A 623 26.75 11.67 -28.05
N GLY A 624 26.42 10.81 -27.09
CA GLY A 624 27.01 10.77 -25.75
C GLY A 624 28.52 10.51 -25.82
N MET A 625 28.94 9.49 -26.57
CA MET A 625 30.37 9.22 -26.79
C MET A 625 31.10 10.40 -27.45
N VAL A 626 30.50 11.01 -28.48
CA VAL A 626 31.09 12.19 -29.15
C VAL A 626 31.27 13.33 -28.14
N ARG A 627 30.26 13.61 -27.32
CA ARG A 627 30.30 14.67 -26.30
C ARG A 627 31.32 14.39 -25.20
N ASP A 628 31.51 13.13 -24.83
CA ASP A 628 32.53 12.73 -23.86
C ASP A 628 33.95 12.81 -24.44
N PHE A 629 34.11 12.54 -25.74
CA PHE A 629 35.36 12.82 -26.45
C PHE A 629 35.65 14.32 -26.51
N GLU A 630 34.67 15.17 -26.85
CA GLU A 630 34.80 16.63 -26.85
C GLU A 630 35.16 17.17 -25.46
N ARG A 631 34.48 16.69 -24.40
CA ARG A 631 34.81 17.04 -23.00
C ARG A 631 36.22 16.63 -22.63
N SER A 632 36.66 15.44 -23.07
CA SER A 632 38.01 14.94 -22.82
C SER A 632 39.07 15.77 -23.54
N GLU A 633 38.82 16.18 -24.78
CA GLU A 633 39.69 17.08 -25.53
C GLU A 633 39.79 18.46 -24.86
N GLU A 634 38.66 19.06 -24.48
CA GLU A 634 38.62 20.37 -23.82
C GLU A 634 39.27 20.31 -22.43
N ALA A 635 39.02 19.26 -21.65
CA ALA A 635 39.65 19.06 -20.34
C ALA A 635 41.17 18.88 -20.47
N LYS A 636 41.62 18.11 -21.46
CA LYS A 636 43.05 17.91 -21.75
C LYS A 636 43.72 19.21 -22.19
N LYS A 637 43.05 20.00 -23.02
CA LYS A 637 43.51 21.34 -23.44
C LYS A 637 43.69 22.26 -22.23
N ARG A 638 42.67 22.39 -21.38
CA ARG A 638 42.73 23.21 -20.16
C ARG A 638 43.82 22.74 -19.18
N TYR A 639 43.99 21.43 -19.03
CA TYR A 639 45.04 20.87 -18.18
C TYR A 639 46.45 21.17 -18.71
N LEU A 640 46.67 21.06 -20.01
CA LEU A 640 47.96 21.40 -20.63
C LEU A 640 48.24 22.91 -20.56
N GLU A 641 47.23 23.76 -20.79
CA GLU A 641 47.30 25.21 -20.59
C GLU A 641 47.63 25.59 -19.13
N SER A 642 47.16 24.80 -18.16
CA SER A 642 47.48 25.02 -16.73
C SER A 642 48.92 24.62 -16.34
N LYS A 643 49.66 23.96 -17.24
CA LYS A 643 51.05 23.48 -17.03
C LYS A 643 52.11 24.22 -17.83
N GLY A 644 51.72 25.11 -18.74
CA GLY A 644 52.60 26.06 -19.42
C GLY A 644 52.47 27.43 -18.79
#